data_AF-W2MFL5-F1
#
_entry.id   AF-W2MFL5-F1
#
_cell.length_a   1.000
_cell.length_b   1.000
_cell.length_c   1.000
_cell.angle_alpha   90.00
_cell.angle_beta   90.00
_cell.angle_gamma   90.00
#
_symmetry.space_group_name_H-M   'P 1'
#
loop_
_entity.id
_entity.type
_entity.pdbx_description
1 polymer ?
#
loop_
_entity_poly.entity_id
_entity_poly.type
_entity_poly.pdbx_seq_one_letter_code
_entity_poly.pdbx_strand_id
1 'polypeptide(L)'
;MQGGTPHDTAARLASNVEPLLAETRAHLLHKEPDRARASFLRLPELESRRKAYLEATLRDFYAAGLFDVPVLLTFLEALPSWHWTLDGCAVLHNVSSALRAPSSGAGGGGNALRALEARQRKFPQLPLAFFLLKLMSHLEGSARVRAESYWYAWVSPTLRAVASGQPLELKILSRTGRSEYRQGDASKEELLYAPGNAGTFDNDRRNALCWVGEGNDNEMATWPNDKDRTKAQWRLIPSDVHTDTFLLQSVKFEEYLYAADYAKFKKDARGKARSRVFTWRKQAESPGPAGKWQLVSLSVEERDVFALYNPYQREFLYSPTADLLDSKRRHVLTRAAPDGAREASTTEGGAMWCAWRISPAQQSSMERGVEAFFAKKYPVAVEQLTQALQDLPDNTQHVKCFAYRMTANLRLRRFDLVAPDFQAIQELGGDKAAIFHGLAHLWEENASYLAAMANSSPDLQIQAIEISTSPENPFFMRHQLSKGDDYFVRRDFQAAIVCYQEAATCTPTTTSSSAENSMEDPETTRQRVRAYVSCAKCFFALERSENAWQYLNIAHDITGVSVEGEAAILLWKGKCRRAQKAYDESLELLEKAFDRASAASAASVGLSSSAAGAPMSAAVLKRSILMEMKVVGLLRQGVYDTLLSTDENGVTTNGNGVKEDREMGTSGDAEKTLTQMMEMFHCPLSLELMDDPVTTPDGNTYERSMIEQHLEVNGCFDPLTRAPLTKSQLHPNRALKQLMETLLSDHRLGLLLASCST
;
A
#
# COMPACT_ATOMS: atom_id res chain seq x y z
N MET A 1 47.11 0.54 10.36
CA MET A 1 46.67 -0.85 10.10
C MET A 1 46.03 -1.42 11.36
N GLN A 2 44.72 -1.62 11.33
CA GLN A 2 44.01 -2.77 11.91
C GLN A 2 42.59 -2.69 11.34
N GLY A 3 42.35 -3.48 10.29
CA GLY A 3 41.04 -3.60 9.66
C GLY A 3 40.12 -4.41 10.55
N GLY A 4 39.06 -3.78 11.05
CA GLY A 4 37.96 -4.49 11.69
C GLY A 4 37.20 -5.30 10.65
N THR A 5 37.14 -6.60 10.82
CA THR A 5 36.32 -7.49 9.98
C THR A 5 34.83 -7.19 10.16
N PRO A 6 33.98 -7.33 9.12
CA PRO A 6 32.54 -7.06 9.19
C PRO A 6 31.78 -7.90 10.24
N HIS A 7 32.41 -8.94 10.78
CA HIS A 7 31.85 -9.74 11.88
C HIS A 7 31.82 -9.00 13.23
N ASP A 8 32.73 -8.04 13.44
CA ASP A 8 32.91 -7.32 14.72
C ASP A 8 31.93 -6.13 14.88
N THR A 9 31.51 -5.51 13.77
CA THR A 9 30.47 -4.47 13.76
C THR A 9 29.07 -5.04 13.98
N ALA A 10 28.76 -6.20 13.41
CA ALA A 10 27.49 -6.90 13.62
C ALA A 10 27.32 -7.35 15.09
N ALA A 11 28.39 -7.81 15.74
CA ALA A 11 28.39 -8.22 17.14
C ALA A 11 28.21 -7.04 18.11
N ARG A 12 28.84 -5.88 17.82
CA ARG A 12 28.69 -4.64 18.62
C ARG A 12 27.32 -3.97 18.45
N LEU A 13 26.69 -4.09 17.28
CA LEU A 13 25.33 -3.60 17.06
C LEU A 13 24.30 -4.51 17.76
N ALA A 14 24.50 -5.83 17.73
CA ALA A 14 23.63 -6.79 18.42
C ALA A 14 23.63 -6.61 19.96
N SER A 15 24.76 -6.24 20.56
CA SER A 15 24.85 -6.05 22.02
C SER A 15 24.06 -4.85 22.56
N ASN A 16 23.74 -3.85 21.73
CA ASN A 16 23.01 -2.65 22.14
C ASN A 16 21.50 -2.70 21.84
N VAL A 17 21.06 -3.63 20.99
CA VAL A 17 19.66 -3.71 20.51
C VAL A 17 18.77 -4.50 21.47
N GLU A 18 19.21 -5.68 21.92
CA GLU A 18 18.43 -6.55 22.81
C GLU A 18 18.01 -5.89 24.14
N PRO A 19 18.85 -5.12 24.87
CA PRO A 19 18.41 -4.46 26.10
C PRO A 19 17.32 -3.41 25.87
N LEU A 20 17.37 -2.69 24.74
CA LEU A 20 16.32 -1.72 24.37
C LEU A 20 15.02 -2.42 23.98
N LEU A 21 15.10 -3.55 23.26
CA LEU A 21 13.92 -4.39 22.98
C LEU A 21 13.34 -5.01 24.26
N ALA A 22 14.18 -5.37 25.24
CA ALA A 22 13.73 -5.84 26.54
C ALA A 22 13.03 -4.71 27.33
N GLU A 23 13.56 -3.49 27.28
CA GLU A 23 12.95 -2.29 27.87
C GLU A 23 11.56 -1.99 27.26
N THR A 24 11.44 -2.03 25.93
CA THR A 24 10.14 -1.82 25.25
C THR A 24 9.12 -2.88 25.65
N ARG A 25 9.50 -4.16 25.65
CA ARG A 25 8.65 -5.28 26.09
C ARG A 25 8.23 -5.10 27.55
N ALA A 26 9.13 -4.68 28.43
CA ALA A 26 8.81 -4.43 29.83
C ALA A 26 7.75 -3.33 29.98
N HIS A 27 7.88 -2.19 29.29
CA HIS A 27 6.87 -1.13 29.35
C HIS A 27 5.51 -1.58 28.80
N LEU A 28 5.49 -2.41 27.74
CA LEU A 28 4.24 -3.00 27.22
C LEU A 28 3.59 -3.94 28.25
N LEU A 29 4.36 -4.74 28.99
CA LEU A 29 3.85 -5.57 30.08
C LEU A 29 3.28 -4.75 31.24
N HIS A 30 3.87 -3.58 31.52
CA HIS A 30 3.40 -2.65 32.56
C HIS A 30 2.25 -1.74 32.09
N LYS A 31 1.73 -1.93 30.87
CA LYS A 31 0.65 -1.14 30.28
C LYS A 31 0.99 0.35 30.07
N GLU A 32 2.25 0.65 29.76
CA GLU A 32 2.75 2.01 29.52
C GLU A 32 3.14 2.20 28.03
N PRO A 33 2.16 2.37 27.11
CA PRO A 33 2.43 2.41 25.66
C PRO A 33 3.30 3.60 25.23
N ASP A 34 3.19 4.76 25.90
CA ASP A 34 3.99 5.94 25.57
C ASP A 34 5.48 5.77 25.89
N ARG A 35 5.79 5.11 27.00
CA ARG A 35 7.17 4.77 27.40
C ARG A 35 7.74 3.64 26.55
N ALA A 36 6.90 2.67 26.17
CA ALA A 36 7.26 1.66 25.18
C ALA A 36 7.61 2.30 23.83
N ARG A 37 6.87 3.32 23.39
CA ARG A 37 7.22 4.09 22.19
C ARG A 37 8.57 4.80 22.35
N ALA A 38 8.77 5.52 23.45
CA ALA A 38 10.00 6.28 23.66
C ALA A 38 11.26 5.38 23.65
N SER A 39 11.16 4.20 24.26
CA SER A 39 12.24 3.20 24.23
C SER A 39 12.42 2.58 22.84
N PHE A 40 11.33 2.33 22.10
CA PHE A 40 11.39 1.76 20.74
C PHE A 40 12.06 2.70 19.74
N LEU A 41 11.80 4.01 19.85
CA LEU A 41 12.40 5.03 18.98
C LEU A 41 13.90 5.24 19.22
N ARG A 42 14.48 4.68 20.30
CA ARG A 42 15.94 4.73 20.57
C ARG A 42 16.72 3.65 19.83
N LEU A 43 16.06 2.74 19.11
CA LEU A 43 16.73 1.66 18.38
C LEU A 43 17.52 2.17 17.16
N PRO A 44 18.73 1.62 16.89
CA PRO A 44 19.55 2.01 15.75
C PRO A 44 19.00 1.44 14.43
N GLU A 45 19.17 2.18 13.32
CA GLU A 45 18.75 1.76 11.97
C GLU A 45 17.26 1.38 11.87
N LEU A 46 16.40 2.11 12.58
CA LEU A 46 14.95 1.82 12.65
C LEU A 46 14.30 1.68 11.27
N GLU A 47 14.67 2.50 10.29
CA GLU A 47 13.93 2.53 9.03
C GLU A 47 14.17 1.31 8.12
N SER A 48 15.40 0.78 8.12
CA SER A 48 15.77 -0.42 7.36
C SER A 48 15.36 -1.71 8.08
N ARG A 49 15.35 -1.71 9.42
CA ARG A 49 15.10 -2.90 10.25
C ARG A 49 13.75 -2.89 10.99
N ARG A 50 12.87 -1.89 10.79
CA ARG A 50 11.61 -1.74 11.53
C ARG A 50 10.76 -3.01 11.57
N LYS A 51 10.62 -3.72 10.45
CA LYS A 51 9.82 -4.94 10.36
C LYS A 51 10.41 -6.03 11.26
N ALA A 52 11.73 -6.20 11.23
CA ALA A 52 12.44 -7.15 12.07
C ALA A 52 12.36 -6.78 13.56
N TYR A 53 12.46 -5.49 13.91
CA TYR A 53 12.33 -5.05 15.30
C TYR A 53 10.90 -5.16 15.84
N LEU A 54 9.89 -4.78 15.06
CA LEU A 54 8.48 -4.98 15.43
C LEU A 54 8.18 -6.47 15.59
N GLU A 55 8.68 -7.31 14.69
CA GLU A 55 8.56 -8.75 14.79
C GLU A 55 9.25 -9.30 16.05
N ALA A 56 10.50 -8.92 16.31
CA ALA A 56 11.22 -9.34 17.51
C ALA A 56 10.56 -8.85 18.81
N THR A 57 9.97 -7.64 18.81
CA THR A 57 9.32 -7.08 20.00
C THR A 57 7.99 -7.79 20.29
N LEU A 58 7.18 -7.99 19.25
CA LEU A 58 5.78 -8.39 19.41
C LEU A 58 5.57 -9.91 19.31
N ARG A 59 6.27 -10.61 18.40
CA ARG A 59 5.93 -11.98 17.97
C ARG A 59 5.86 -12.97 19.12
N ASP A 60 6.93 -13.11 19.88
CA ASP A 60 7.05 -14.17 20.90
C ASP A 60 6.17 -13.91 22.13
N PHE A 61 6.13 -12.66 22.59
CA PHE A 61 5.33 -12.26 23.75
C PHE A 61 3.83 -12.24 23.45
N TYR A 62 3.45 -11.81 22.25
CA TYR A 62 2.08 -11.93 21.77
C TYR A 62 1.68 -13.41 21.63
N ALA A 63 2.53 -14.26 21.05
CA ALA A 63 2.27 -15.70 20.93
C ALA A 63 2.13 -16.40 22.30
N ALA A 64 2.87 -15.96 23.30
CA ALA A 64 2.74 -16.42 24.69
C ALA A 64 1.47 -15.93 25.39
N GLY A 65 0.74 -14.96 24.80
CA GLY A 65 -0.46 -14.37 25.39
C GLY A 65 -0.18 -13.45 26.56
N LEU A 66 1.03 -12.86 26.63
CA LEU A 66 1.45 -11.98 27.73
C LEU A 66 1.00 -10.54 27.56
N PHE A 67 0.70 -10.13 26.33
CA PHE A 67 0.29 -8.77 26.01
C PHE A 67 -1.22 -8.62 25.90
N ASP A 68 -1.73 -7.55 26.52
CA ASP A 68 -3.11 -7.09 26.33
C ASP A 68 -3.27 -6.47 24.93
N VAL A 69 -4.16 -7.03 24.11
CA VAL A 69 -4.43 -6.54 22.74
C VAL A 69 -4.72 -5.03 22.69
N PRO A 70 -5.53 -4.44 23.60
CA PRO A 70 -5.80 -3.00 23.56
C PRO A 70 -4.54 -2.16 23.76
N VAL A 71 -3.66 -2.57 24.68
CA VAL A 71 -2.39 -1.87 24.96
C VAL A 71 -1.47 -1.91 23.75
N LEU A 72 -1.38 -3.06 23.07
CA LEU A 72 -0.60 -3.19 21.83
C LEU A 72 -1.14 -2.29 20.73
N LEU A 73 -2.46 -2.23 20.55
CA LEU A 73 -3.07 -1.37 19.54
C LEU A 73 -2.82 0.12 19.85
N THR A 74 -2.88 0.53 21.12
CA THR A 74 -2.51 1.90 21.53
C THR A 74 -1.03 2.20 21.27
N PHE A 75 -0.13 1.25 21.55
CA PHE A 75 1.29 1.39 21.20
C PHE A 75 1.51 1.54 19.69
N LEU A 76 0.84 0.73 18.87
CA LEU A 76 0.92 0.81 17.40
C LEU A 76 0.35 2.12 16.86
N GLU A 77 -0.73 2.64 17.45
CA GLU A 77 -1.31 3.94 17.14
C GLU A 77 -0.37 5.10 17.47
N ALA A 78 0.44 4.95 18.51
CA ALA A 78 1.37 5.98 18.96
C ALA A 78 2.64 6.10 18.08
N LEU A 79 2.88 5.17 17.14
CA LEU A 79 4.07 5.17 16.28
C LEU A 79 4.10 6.38 15.31
N PRO A 80 5.29 6.84 14.88
CA PRO A 80 5.44 8.10 14.13
C PRO A 80 4.79 8.11 12.75
N SER A 81 4.63 6.94 12.13
CA SER A 81 4.10 6.79 10.77
C SER A 81 3.09 5.65 10.73
N TRP A 82 2.01 5.86 9.98
CA TRP A 82 0.98 4.85 9.70
C TRP A 82 1.54 3.62 8.98
N HIS A 83 2.64 3.75 8.24
CA HIS A 83 3.35 2.59 7.68
C HIS A 83 3.85 1.64 8.77
N TRP A 84 4.35 2.18 9.88
CA TRP A 84 4.88 1.40 10.98
C TRP A 84 3.76 0.75 11.77
N THR A 85 2.66 1.48 11.97
CA THR A 85 1.42 0.96 12.54
C THR A 85 0.90 -0.23 11.71
N LEU A 86 0.88 -0.10 10.38
CA LEU A 86 0.45 -1.15 9.46
C LEU A 86 1.40 -2.36 9.46
N ASP A 87 2.72 -2.15 9.49
CA ASP A 87 3.72 -3.21 9.63
C ASP A 87 3.53 -3.98 10.96
N GLY A 88 3.26 -3.27 12.07
CA GLY A 88 2.96 -3.88 13.36
C GLY A 88 1.65 -4.65 13.37
N CYS A 89 0.60 -4.14 12.72
CA CYS A 89 -0.66 -4.85 12.54
C CYS A 89 -0.47 -6.16 11.74
N ALA A 90 0.42 -6.16 10.74
CA ALA A 90 0.74 -7.36 9.97
C ALA A 90 1.40 -8.44 10.83
N VAL A 91 2.31 -8.06 11.74
CA VAL A 91 2.91 -8.99 12.72
C VAL A 91 1.82 -9.61 13.60
N LEU A 92 0.94 -8.79 14.19
CA LEU A 92 -0.16 -9.28 15.03
C LEU A 92 -1.08 -10.23 14.25
N HIS A 93 -1.46 -9.86 13.02
CA HIS A 93 -2.29 -10.71 12.18
C HIS A 93 -1.63 -12.05 11.87
N ASN A 94 -0.35 -12.05 11.47
CA ASN A 94 0.37 -13.27 11.10
C ASN A 94 0.47 -14.25 12.27
N VAL A 95 0.82 -13.76 13.46
CA VAL A 95 0.89 -14.59 14.67
C VAL A 95 -0.51 -15.11 15.05
N SER A 96 -1.51 -14.23 15.05
CA SER A 96 -2.89 -14.60 15.37
C SER A 96 -3.46 -15.62 14.37
N SER A 97 -3.19 -15.47 13.09
CA SER A 97 -3.57 -16.39 12.02
C SER A 97 -2.91 -17.77 12.22
N ALA A 98 -1.60 -17.80 12.48
CA ALA A 98 -0.86 -19.04 12.72
C ALA A 98 -1.35 -19.81 13.95
N LEU A 99 -1.63 -19.12 15.06
CA LEU A 99 -2.08 -19.75 16.31
C LEU A 99 -3.53 -20.23 16.27
N ARG A 100 -4.36 -19.63 15.41
CA ARG A 100 -5.75 -20.03 15.19
C ARG A 100 -5.94 -21.09 14.13
N ALA A 101 -4.93 -21.33 13.29
CA ALA A 101 -5.03 -22.31 12.22
C ALA A 101 -5.51 -23.65 12.79
N PRO A 102 -6.60 -24.23 12.24
CA PRO A 102 -7.02 -25.55 12.63
C PRO A 102 -5.86 -26.51 12.31
N SER A 103 -5.47 -27.33 13.29
CA SER A 103 -4.59 -28.47 12.99
C SER A 103 -5.22 -29.27 11.85
N SER A 104 -4.43 -29.75 10.90
CA SER A 104 -4.76 -30.34 9.58
C SER A 104 -5.68 -31.57 9.58
N GLY A 105 -6.58 -31.69 10.55
CA GLY A 105 -7.45 -32.81 10.84
C GLY A 105 -8.57 -32.46 11.83
N ALA A 106 -9.00 -31.20 11.96
CA ALA A 106 -10.23 -30.84 12.68
C ALA A 106 -11.49 -31.30 11.92
N GLY A 107 -11.58 -32.60 11.63
CA GLY A 107 -12.73 -33.28 11.05
C GLY A 107 -13.82 -33.49 12.09
N GLY A 108 -14.42 -32.40 12.58
CA GLY A 108 -15.74 -32.44 13.23
C GLY A 108 -15.83 -33.09 14.62
N GLY A 109 -14.70 -33.42 15.27
CA GLY A 109 -14.72 -33.91 16.65
C GLY A 109 -14.90 -32.77 17.67
N GLY A 110 -15.74 -32.97 18.67
CA GLY A 110 -16.04 -31.93 19.67
C GLY A 110 -14.85 -31.47 20.50
N ASN A 111 -13.85 -32.32 20.73
CA ASN A 111 -12.61 -31.92 21.39
C ASN A 111 -11.77 -30.96 20.53
N ALA A 112 -11.76 -31.14 19.20
CA ALA A 112 -11.08 -30.23 18.28
C ALA A 112 -11.78 -28.87 18.24
N LEU A 113 -13.12 -28.85 18.26
CA LEU A 113 -13.91 -27.62 18.33
C LEU A 113 -13.69 -26.86 19.64
N ARG A 114 -13.67 -27.55 20.79
CA ARG A 114 -13.38 -26.93 22.09
C ARG A 114 -11.94 -26.42 22.18
N ALA A 115 -10.97 -27.18 21.65
CA ALA A 115 -9.58 -26.73 21.61
C ALA A 115 -9.40 -25.49 20.71
N LEU A 116 -10.11 -25.44 19.59
CA LEU A 116 -10.08 -24.33 18.66
C LEU A 116 -10.79 -23.10 19.23
N GLU A 117 -11.93 -23.27 19.91
CA GLU A 117 -12.59 -22.20 20.67
C GLU A 117 -11.66 -21.61 21.74
N ALA A 118 -11.01 -22.46 22.55
CA ALA A 118 -10.08 -22.01 23.59
C ALA A 118 -8.90 -21.21 23.03
N ARG A 119 -8.42 -21.54 21.82
CA ARG A 119 -7.38 -20.77 21.11
C ARG A 119 -7.92 -19.44 20.60
N GLN A 120 -9.09 -19.42 19.97
CA GLN A 120 -9.69 -18.20 19.44
C GLN A 120 -10.06 -17.20 20.55
N ARG A 121 -10.48 -17.69 21.72
CA ARG A 121 -10.72 -16.86 22.90
C ARG A 121 -9.48 -16.09 23.37
N LYS A 122 -8.28 -16.67 23.20
CA LYS A 122 -7.01 -16.00 23.56
C LYS A 122 -6.58 -14.95 22.52
N PHE A 123 -7.03 -15.07 21.27
CA PHE A 123 -6.58 -14.26 20.15
C PHE A 123 -7.75 -13.68 19.36
N PRO A 124 -8.46 -12.67 19.94
CA PRO A 124 -9.66 -12.12 19.33
C PRO A 124 -9.38 -11.39 18.01
N GLN A 125 -10.31 -11.48 17.04
CA GLN A 125 -10.21 -10.80 15.74
C GLN A 125 -10.77 -9.39 15.77
N LEU A 126 -11.79 -9.17 16.59
CA LEU A 126 -12.59 -7.95 16.56
C LEU A 126 -11.80 -6.66 16.91
N PRO A 127 -10.87 -6.66 17.89
CA PRO A 127 -10.13 -5.45 18.24
C PRO A 127 -9.29 -4.92 17.07
N LEU A 128 -8.61 -5.82 16.35
CA LEU A 128 -7.82 -5.46 15.17
C LEU A 128 -8.72 -4.97 14.03
N ALA A 129 -9.91 -5.58 13.85
CA ALA A 129 -10.87 -5.13 12.85
C ALA A 129 -11.37 -3.71 13.14
N PHE A 130 -11.81 -3.40 14.36
CA PHE A 130 -12.21 -2.03 14.72
C PHE A 130 -11.05 -1.04 14.60
N PHE A 131 -9.84 -1.46 14.97
CA PHE A 131 -8.65 -0.62 14.80
C PHE A 131 -8.38 -0.29 13.34
N LEU A 132 -8.41 -1.28 12.44
CA LEU A 132 -8.26 -1.04 10.99
C LEU A 132 -9.38 -0.15 10.44
N LEU A 133 -10.62 -0.35 10.87
CA LEU A 133 -11.75 0.49 10.45
C LEU A 133 -11.55 1.96 10.88
N LYS A 134 -11.12 2.18 12.14
CA LYS A 134 -10.76 3.51 12.64
C LYS A 134 -9.59 4.09 11.85
N LEU A 135 -8.53 3.32 11.63
CA LEU A 135 -7.33 3.74 10.90
C LEU A 135 -7.68 4.19 9.48
N MET A 136 -8.46 3.40 8.74
CA MET A 136 -8.89 3.72 7.38
C MET A 136 -9.68 5.04 7.28
N SER A 137 -10.38 5.45 8.34
CA SER A 137 -11.10 6.73 8.39
C SER A 137 -10.18 7.95 8.48
N HIS A 138 -8.95 7.76 8.96
CA HIS A 138 -7.94 8.81 9.14
C HIS A 138 -6.84 8.79 8.07
N LEU A 139 -6.82 7.78 7.19
CA LEU A 139 -5.81 7.63 6.15
C LEU A 139 -6.29 8.16 4.80
N GLU A 140 -5.34 8.69 4.02
CA GLU A 140 -5.53 9.17 2.65
C GLU A 140 -4.50 8.51 1.71
N GLY A 141 -4.78 8.55 0.40
CA GLY A 141 -3.84 8.07 -0.63
C GLY A 141 -3.42 6.59 -0.50
N SER A 142 -2.13 6.33 -0.71
CA SER A 142 -1.55 4.97 -0.75
C SER A 142 -1.67 4.20 0.58
N ALA A 143 -1.60 4.92 1.71
CA ALA A 143 -1.75 4.38 3.06
C ALA A 143 -3.11 3.73 3.26
N ARG A 144 -4.16 4.45 2.84
CA ARG A 144 -5.54 3.99 2.93
C ARG A 144 -5.75 2.75 2.07
N VAL A 145 -5.21 2.74 0.85
CA VAL A 145 -5.32 1.59 -0.06
C VAL A 145 -4.67 0.34 0.53
N ARG A 146 -3.53 0.47 1.21
CA ARG A 146 -2.89 -0.64 1.92
C ARG A 146 -3.69 -1.10 3.15
N ALA A 147 -4.21 -0.16 3.93
CA ALA A 147 -5.09 -0.49 5.06
C ALA A 147 -6.37 -1.20 4.60
N GLU A 148 -6.95 -0.76 3.47
CA GLU A 148 -8.09 -1.42 2.82
C GLU A 148 -7.72 -2.81 2.29
N SER A 149 -6.52 -3.00 1.70
CA SER A 149 -6.10 -4.34 1.29
C SER A 149 -6.02 -5.28 2.50
N TYR A 150 -5.50 -4.82 3.64
CA TYR A 150 -5.53 -5.57 4.90
C TYR A 150 -6.94 -5.82 5.42
N TRP A 151 -7.83 -4.84 5.30
CA TRP A 151 -9.24 -4.99 5.68
C TRP A 151 -9.90 -6.16 4.95
N TYR A 152 -9.74 -6.25 3.62
CA TYR A 152 -10.29 -7.36 2.84
C TYR A 152 -9.47 -8.66 2.98
N ALA A 153 -8.15 -8.54 3.10
CA ALA A 153 -7.24 -9.69 3.19
C ALA A 153 -7.29 -10.37 4.55
N TRP A 154 -7.55 -9.67 5.65
CA TRP A 154 -7.42 -10.22 7.00
C TRP A 154 -8.77 -10.44 7.69
N VAL A 155 -9.73 -9.53 7.48
CA VAL A 155 -11.00 -9.53 8.19
C VAL A 155 -12.08 -10.23 7.35
N SER A 156 -12.74 -11.22 7.95
CA SER A 156 -13.81 -11.94 7.26
C SER A 156 -14.99 -11.02 6.93
N PRO A 157 -15.79 -11.32 5.90
CA PRO A 157 -16.93 -10.50 5.50
C PRO A 157 -17.94 -10.34 6.64
N THR A 158 -18.12 -11.41 7.40
CA THR A 158 -18.91 -11.43 8.62
C THR A 158 -18.42 -10.38 9.62
N LEU A 159 -17.13 -10.41 9.97
CA LEU A 159 -16.58 -9.47 10.94
C LEU A 159 -16.51 -8.03 10.41
N ARG A 160 -16.32 -7.84 9.11
CA ARG A 160 -16.43 -6.53 8.46
C ARG A 160 -17.83 -5.97 8.62
N ALA A 161 -18.86 -6.77 8.36
CA ALA A 161 -20.25 -6.40 8.55
C ALA A 161 -20.59 -6.13 10.03
N VAL A 162 -20.03 -6.90 10.96
CA VAL A 162 -20.16 -6.62 12.40
C VAL A 162 -19.55 -5.27 12.76
N ALA A 163 -18.32 -5.02 12.34
CA ALA A 163 -17.61 -3.78 12.63
C ALA A 163 -18.27 -2.55 12.00
N SER A 164 -18.90 -2.70 10.81
CA SER A 164 -19.64 -1.64 10.13
C SER A 164 -21.12 -1.54 10.56
N GLY A 165 -21.61 -2.45 11.41
CA GLY A 165 -23.01 -2.47 11.87
C GLY A 165 -24.02 -2.90 10.80
N GLN A 166 -23.58 -3.59 9.75
CA GLN A 166 -24.43 -4.08 8.67
C GLN A 166 -25.25 -5.32 9.08
N PRO A 167 -26.47 -5.49 8.53
CA PRO A 167 -27.27 -6.69 8.77
C PRO A 167 -26.65 -7.93 8.10
N LEU A 168 -26.76 -9.06 8.80
CA LEU A 168 -26.22 -10.36 8.43
C LEU A 168 -27.36 -11.38 8.21
N GLU A 169 -27.14 -12.34 7.32
CA GLU A 169 -27.98 -13.51 7.11
C GLU A 169 -27.22 -14.76 7.57
N LEU A 170 -27.89 -15.63 8.35
CA LEU A 170 -27.30 -16.84 8.91
C LEU A 170 -27.94 -18.06 8.25
N LYS A 171 -27.15 -18.86 7.55
CA LYS A 171 -27.60 -20.07 6.85
C LYS A 171 -26.92 -21.31 7.42
N ILE A 172 -27.67 -22.33 7.82
CA ILE A 172 -27.09 -23.58 8.30
C ILE A 172 -26.76 -24.53 7.16
N LEU A 173 -25.63 -25.22 7.29
CA LEU A 173 -25.05 -26.12 6.29
C LEU A 173 -25.24 -27.61 6.63
N SER A 174 -26.10 -27.94 7.60
CA SER A 174 -26.21 -29.30 8.15
C SER A 174 -26.71 -30.35 7.14
N ARG A 175 -27.40 -29.94 6.05
CA ARG A 175 -27.80 -30.86 4.96
C ARG A 175 -26.69 -31.08 3.92
N THR A 176 -25.68 -30.22 3.88
CA THR A 176 -24.61 -30.30 2.87
C THR A 176 -23.49 -31.22 3.36
N GLY A 177 -23.22 -32.31 2.62
CA GLY A 177 -21.99 -33.07 2.82
C GLY A 177 -20.77 -32.25 2.41
N ARG A 178 -19.55 -32.56 2.91
CA ARG A 178 -18.31 -31.81 2.57
C ARG A 178 -18.03 -31.72 1.05
N SER A 179 -18.43 -32.71 0.25
CA SER A 179 -18.25 -32.67 -1.22
C SER A 179 -19.28 -31.79 -1.92
N GLU A 180 -20.54 -31.86 -1.49
CA GLU A 180 -21.65 -31.05 -2.03
C GLU A 180 -21.52 -29.58 -1.62
N TYR A 181 -21.04 -29.34 -0.41
CA TYR A 181 -20.67 -28.02 0.07
C TYR A 181 -19.58 -27.37 -0.81
N ARG A 182 -18.53 -28.12 -1.20
CA ARG A 182 -17.48 -27.62 -2.11
C ARG A 182 -18.00 -27.33 -3.53
N GLN A 183 -19.08 -27.99 -3.94
CA GLN A 183 -19.78 -27.73 -5.20
C GLN A 183 -20.74 -26.52 -5.12
N GLY A 184 -20.98 -25.96 -3.92
CA GLY A 184 -21.72 -24.71 -3.74
C GLY A 184 -23.23 -24.86 -3.97
N ASP A 185 -23.81 -26.01 -3.63
CA ASP A 185 -25.24 -26.25 -3.81
C ASP A 185 -26.10 -25.42 -2.83
N ALA A 186 -26.46 -24.21 -3.26
CA ALA A 186 -27.24 -23.24 -2.48
C ALA A 186 -28.67 -23.72 -2.15
N SER A 187 -29.15 -24.78 -2.81
CA SER A 187 -30.48 -25.35 -2.59
C SER A 187 -30.65 -26.02 -1.22
N LYS A 188 -29.54 -26.44 -0.59
CA LYS A 188 -29.51 -27.17 0.68
C LYS A 188 -29.22 -26.30 1.90
N GLU A 189 -29.06 -24.99 1.70
CA GLU A 189 -28.80 -24.02 2.77
C GLU A 189 -30.09 -23.50 3.38
N GLU A 190 -30.20 -23.56 4.71
CA GLU A 190 -31.44 -23.19 5.41
C GLU A 190 -31.27 -21.90 6.22
N LEU A 191 -32.15 -20.92 6.00
CA LEU A 191 -32.00 -19.58 6.57
C LEU A 191 -32.62 -19.46 7.97
N LEU A 192 -31.86 -18.93 8.93
CA LEU A 192 -32.32 -18.62 10.28
C LEU A 192 -33.19 -17.36 10.28
N TYR A 193 -34.37 -17.43 10.88
CA TYR A 193 -35.26 -16.28 10.97
C TYR A 193 -36.08 -16.24 12.26
N ALA A 194 -36.52 -15.03 12.60
CA ALA A 194 -37.50 -14.78 13.63
C ALA A 194 -38.91 -14.81 13.02
N PRO A 195 -39.73 -15.85 13.27
CA PRO A 195 -41.11 -15.91 12.78
C PRO A 195 -41.95 -14.75 13.32
N GLY A 196 -43.00 -14.34 12.62
CA GLY A 196 -43.98 -13.35 13.11
C GLY A 196 -44.83 -13.88 14.28
N ASN A 197 -46.07 -13.39 14.41
CA ASN A 197 -46.95 -13.76 15.52
C ASN A 197 -47.18 -15.29 15.67
N ALA A 198 -47.10 -16.03 14.56
CA ALA A 198 -47.23 -17.49 14.53
C ALA A 198 -46.10 -18.27 15.26
N GLY A 199 -44.99 -17.62 15.62
CA GLY A 199 -43.87 -18.24 16.33
C GLY A 199 -43.73 -17.82 17.79
N THR A 200 -44.73 -17.11 18.34
CA THR A 200 -44.75 -16.68 19.73
C THR A 200 -44.83 -17.89 20.66
N PHE A 201 -43.91 -17.99 21.62
CA PHE A 201 -43.96 -19.04 22.64
C PHE A 201 -44.72 -18.56 23.87
N ASP A 202 -44.43 -17.34 24.33
CA ASP A 202 -45.18 -16.61 25.35
C ASP A 202 -45.01 -15.08 25.19
N ASN A 203 -45.41 -14.31 26.19
CA ASN A 203 -45.31 -12.85 26.17
C ASN A 203 -43.85 -12.36 26.03
N ASP A 204 -42.90 -13.10 26.59
CA ASP A 204 -41.49 -12.68 26.71
C ASP A 204 -40.57 -13.36 25.69
N ARG A 205 -41.02 -14.42 25.02
CA ARG A 205 -40.18 -15.33 24.21
C ARG A 205 -40.86 -15.73 22.91
N ARG A 206 -40.05 -15.86 21.87
CA ARG A 206 -40.45 -16.32 20.53
C ARG A 206 -39.48 -17.38 20.04
N ASN A 207 -39.98 -18.37 19.30
CA ASN A 207 -39.14 -19.43 18.73
C ASN A 207 -38.24 -18.86 17.62
N ALA A 208 -36.98 -19.29 17.55
CA ALA A 208 -36.13 -19.11 16.37
C ALA A 208 -36.21 -20.36 15.49
N LEU A 209 -36.35 -20.20 14.17
CA LEU A 209 -36.58 -21.31 13.23
C LEU A 209 -35.68 -21.19 12.00
N CYS A 210 -35.39 -22.33 11.37
CA CYS A 210 -34.75 -22.39 10.06
C CYS A 210 -35.80 -22.65 8.97
N TRP A 211 -35.68 -21.96 7.84
CA TRP A 211 -36.52 -22.16 6.66
C TRP A 211 -35.89 -23.17 5.71
N VAL A 212 -36.67 -24.20 5.33
CA VAL A 212 -36.21 -25.32 4.49
C VAL A 212 -36.61 -25.14 3.01
N GLY A 213 -37.57 -24.25 2.69
CA GLY A 213 -38.06 -24.00 1.32
C GLY A 213 -39.25 -24.87 0.91
N GLU A 214 -39.91 -24.48 -0.20
CA GLU A 214 -40.82 -25.35 -0.95
C GLU A 214 -40.09 -25.78 -2.23
N GLY A 215 -39.73 -27.07 -2.35
CA GLY A 215 -39.12 -27.61 -3.56
C GLY A 215 -38.61 -29.04 -3.37
N ASN A 216 -38.84 -29.91 -4.36
CA ASN A 216 -38.12 -31.18 -4.48
C ASN A 216 -36.61 -30.90 -4.50
N ASP A 217 -35.79 -31.90 -4.15
CA ASP A 217 -34.33 -31.82 -3.90
C ASP A 217 -33.44 -31.14 -4.98
N ASN A 218 -34.00 -30.60 -6.08
CA ASN A 218 -33.31 -29.93 -7.19
C ASN A 218 -33.65 -28.43 -7.39
N GLU A 219 -34.57 -27.81 -6.63
CA GLU A 219 -34.91 -26.38 -6.79
C GLU A 219 -34.45 -25.54 -5.59
N MET A 220 -33.88 -24.36 -5.87
CA MET A 220 -33.37 -23.43 -4.86
C MET A 220 -34.51 -22.89 -3.99
N ALA A 221 -34.45 -23.12 -2.68
CA ALA A 221 -35.46 -22.71 -1.71
C ALA A 221 -35.78 -21.20 -1.82
N THR A 222 -36.90 -20.88 -2.47
CA THR A 222 -37.33 -19.48 -2.66
C THR A 222 -37.91 -18.95 -1.36
N TRP A 223 -37.33 -17.86 -0.84
CA TRP A 223 -37.83 -17.19 0.35
C TRP A 223 -39.19 -16.52 0.05
N PRO A 224 -40.18 -16.57 0.96
CA PRO A 224 -41.46 -15.90 0.72
C PRO A 224 -41.28 -14.38 0.64
N ASN A 225 -41.73 -13.75 -0.45
CA ASN A 225 -41.89 -12.30 -0.71
C ASN A 225 -40.91 -11.33 0.00
N ASP A 226 -40.22 -10.47 -0.76
CA ASP A 226 -39.18 -9.52 -0.27
C ASP A 226 -39.52 -8.71 1.01
N LYS A 227 -40.79 -8.41 1.27
CA LYS A 227 -41.25 -7.72 2.50
C LYS A 227 -40.92 -8.49 3.80
N ASP A 228 -40.78 -9.81 3.72
CA ASP A 228 -40.49 -10.67 4.87
C ASP A 228 -39.01 -10.99 5.06
N ARG A 229 -38.13 -10.55 4.15
CA ARG A 229 -36.68 -10.83 4.23
C ARG A 229 -36.01 -10.19 5.45
N THR A 230 -36.55 -9.06 5.94
CA THR A 230 -36.10 -8.42 7.18
C THR A 230 -36.22 -9.32 8.42
N LYS A 231 -37.10 -10.33 8.40
CA LYS A 231 -37.24 -11.32 9.49
C LYS A 231 -36.05 -12.28 9.60
N ALA A 232 -35.29 -12.43 8.52
CA ALA A 232 -34.10 -13.26 8.45
C ALA A 232 -32.79 -12.49 8.64
N GLN A 233 -32.87 -11.16 8.79
CA GLN A 233 -31.72 -10.31 9.02
C GLN A 233 -31.43 -10.19 10.52
N TRP A 234 -30.16 -10.34 10.87
CA TRP A 234 -29.64 -10.29 12.22
C TRP A 234 -28.52 -9.28 12.32
N ARG A 235 -28.35 -8.63 13.47
CA ARG A 235 -27.19 -7.81 13.81
C ARG A 235 -26.43 -8.51 14.92
N LEU A 236 -25.12 -8.67 14.73
CA LEU A 236 -24.24 -9.16 15.78
C LEU A 236 -23.66 -7.93 16.49
N ILE A 237 -24.10 -7.69 17.72
CA ILE A 237 -23.66 -6.56 18.53
C ILE A 237 -22.57 -7.06 19.48
N PRO A 238 -21.34 -6.53 19.45
CA PRO A 238 -20.31 -6.96 20.37
C PRO A 238 -20.68 -6.62 21.81
N SER A 239 -20.58 -7.61 22.70
CA SER A 239 -20.81 -7.40 24.14
C SER A 239 -19.64 -6.65 24.79
N ASP A 240 -18.44 -6.76 24.22
CA ASP A 240 -17.22 -6.08 24.63
C ASP A 240 -16.36 -5.87 23.37
N VAL A 241 -15.81 -4.67 23.20
CA VAL A 241 -14.96 -4.29 22.05
C VAL A 241 -13.67 -5.13 22.01
N HIS A 242 -13.28 -5.70 23.15
CA HIS A 242 -12.02 -6.43 23.30
C HIS A 242 -12.16 -7.95 23.16
N THR A 243 -13.38 -8.48 23.03
CA THR A 243 -13.63 -9.93 22.95
C THR A 243 -14.47 -10.28 21.74
N ASP A 244 -14.31 -11.51 21.23
CA ASP A 244 -15.15 -12.03 20.13
C ASP A 244 -16.50 -12.57 20.65
N THR A 245 -17.17 -11.82 21.55
CA THR A 245 -18.47 -12.18 22.10
C THR A 245 -19.56 -11.21 21.64
N PHE A 246 -20.68 -11.77 21.18
CA PHE A 246 -21.74 -11.05 20.47
C PHE A 246 -23.12 -11.37 21.04
N LEU A 247 -24.00 -10.37 21.00
CA LEU A 247 -25.45 -10.52 21.14
C LEU A 247 -26.03 -10.54 19.72
N LEU A 248 -26.85 -11.55 19.41
CA LEU A 248 -27.52 -11.65 18.12
C LEU A 248 -28.90 -11.00 18.22
N GLN A 249 -29.11 -9.86 17.56
CA GLN A 249 -30.37 -9.12 17.56
C GLN A 249 -31.10 -9.27 16.22
N SER A 250 -32.40 -9.57 16.24
CA SER A 250 -33.22 -9.54 15.03
C SER A 250 -33.43 -8.12 14.55
N VAL A 251 -33.20 -7.84 13.26
CA VAL A 251 -33.39 -6.49 12.69
C VAL A 251 -34.86 -6.06 12.71
N LYS A 252 -35.80 -6.99 12.47
CA LYS A 252 -37.22 -6.67 12.36
C LYS A 252 -37.90 -6.40 13.71
N PHE A 253 -37.52 -7.16 14.75
CA PHE A 253 -38.21 -7.14 16.04
C PHE A 253 -37.35 -6.57 17.17
N GLU A 254 -36.06 -6.35 16.94
CA GLU A 254 -35.08 -5.89 17.95
C GLU A 254 -34.92 -6.83 19.14
N GLU A 255 -35.29 -8.10 18.96
CA GLU A 255 -35.24 -9.16 19.96
C GLU A 255 -33.90 -9.91 19.92
N TYR A 256 -33.41 -10.39 21.07
CA TYR A 256 -32.10 -11.04 21.17
C TYR A 256 -32.18 -12.56 21.19
N LEU A 257 -31.38 -13.26 20.37
CA LEU A 257 -31.27 -14.71 20.40
C LEU A 257 -30.56 -15.19 21.68
N TYR A 258 -31.18 -16.13 22.39
CA TYR A 258 -30.58 -16.74 23.58
C TYR A 258 -30.89 -18.23 23.67
N ALA A 259 -29.98 -18.97 24.31
CA ALA A 259 -30.18 -20.38 24.60
C ALA A 259 -30.85 -20.53 25.98
N ALA A 260 -31.95 -21.29 26.07
CA ALA A 260 -32.66 -21.49 27.33
C ALA A 260 -32.14 -22.72 28.08
N ASP A 261 -31.56 -22.53 29.27
CA ASP A 261 -30.98 -23.59 30.10
C ASP A 261 -32.05 -24.45 30.78
N TYR A 262 -33.21 -23.87 31.08
CA TYR A 262 -34.37 -24.53 31.68
C TYR A 262 -35.25 -25.29 30.67
N ALA A 263 -35.22 -24.94 29.38
CA ALA A 263 -36.13 -25.48 28.37
C ALA A 263 -35.45 -26.56 27.52
N LYS A 264 -35.37 -27.78 28.06
CA LYS A 264 -34.81 -28.92 27.32
C LYS A 264 -35.81 -29.46 26.29
N PHE A 265 -35.34 -29.62 25.06
CA PHE A 265 -36.02 -30.33 23.97
C PHE A 265 -35.61 -31.80 23.98
N LYS A 266 -36.47 -32.66 23.40
CA LYS A 266 -36.33 -34.13 23.28
C LYS A 266 -34.88 -34.62 23.38
N LYS A 267 -34.64 -35.63 24.21
CA LYS A 267 -33.32 -36.28 24.28
C LYS A 267 -32.95 -36.80 22.90
N ASP A 268 -31.67 -36.67 22.54
CA ASP A 268 -31.15 -37.29 21.32
C ASP A 268 -31.24 -38.82 21.41
N ALA A 269 -30.95 -39.51 20.30
CA ALA A 269 -30.95 -40.97 20.24
C ALA A 269 -29.98 -41.64 21.24
N ARG A 270 -29.11 -40.86 21.91
CA ARG A 270 -28.11 -41.32 22.88
C ARG A 270 -28.38 -40.80 24.32
N GLY A 271 -29.53 -40.16 24.55
CA GLY A 271 -29.99 -39.71 25.87
C GLY A 271 -29.48 -38.33 26.34
N LYS A 272 -28.68 -37.59 25.55
CA LYS A 272 -28.26 -36.22 25.90
C LYS A 272 -29.40 -35.24 25.63
N ALA A 273 -29.62 -34.31 26.57
CA ALA A 273 -30.66 -33.30 26.46
C ALA A 273 -30.23 -32.17 25.50
N ARG A 274 -31.14 -31.74 24.62
CA ARG A 274 -30.94 -30.60 23.72
C ARG A 274 -31.60 -29.37 24.34
N SER A 275 -31.06 -28.16 24.16
CA SER A 275 -31.70 -26.95 24.71
C SER A 275 -32.44 -26.18 23.62
N ARG A 276 -33.60 -25.60 23.94
CA ARG A 276 -34.35 -24.76 23.01
C ARG A 276 -33.69 -23.38 22.90
N VAL A 277 -33.81 -22.80 21.71
CA VAL A 277 -33.35 -21.44 21.42
C VAL A 277 -34.55 -20.55 21.15
N PHE A 278 -34.55 -19.37 21.79
CA PHE A 278 -35.61 -18.38 21.66
C PHE A 278 -35.04 -17.01 21.36
N THR A 279 -35.88 -16.08 20.90
CA THR A 279 -35.62 -14.65 20.93
C THR A 279 -36.27 -14.02 22.17
N TRP A 280 -35.52 -13.14 22.83
CA TRP A 280 -35.89 -12.42 24.04
C TRP A 280 -36.59 -11.11 23.68
N ARG A 281 -37.85 -10.96 24.10
CA ARG A 281 -38.74 -9.86 23.66
C ARG A 281 -38.70 -8.63 24.56
N LYS A 282 -38.13 -8.73 25.77
CA LYS A 282 -38.05 -7.58 26.69
C LYS A 282 -36.95 -6.62 26.23
N GLN A 283 -37.34 -5.58 25.52
CA GLN A 283 -36.40 -4.58 24.98
C GLN A 283 -35.64 -3.80 26.06
N ALA A 284 -36.23 -3.64 27.26
CA ALA A 284 -35.60 -2.93 28.37
C ALA A 284 -34.56 -3.77 29.14
N GLU A 285 -34.52 -5.10 28.95
CA GLU A 285 -33.67 -6.01 29.71
C GLU A 285 -32.78 -6.82 28.77
N SER A 286 -31.47 -6.82 29.02
CA SER A 286 -30.57 -7.71 28.28
C SER A 286 -30.85 -9.18 28.61
N PRO A 287 -30.71 -10.12 27.65
CA PRO A 287 -30.91 -11.56 27.88
C PRO A 287 -29.87 -12.21 28.82
N GLY A 288 -29.00 -11.42 29.46
CA GLY A 288 -27.96 -11.89 30.37
C GLY A 288 -26.88 -12.74 29.67
N PRO A 289 -26.16 -13.59 30.42
CA PRO A 289 -25.05 -14.39 29.87
C PRO A 289 -25.52 -15.46 28.88
N ALA A 290 -26.78 -15.91 28.97
CA ALA A 290 -27.37 -16.90 28.07
C ALA A 290 -27.57 -16.39 26.63
N GLY A 291 -27.61 -15.06 26.44
CA GLY A 291 -27.69 -14.43 25.12
C GLY A 291 -26.33 -14.12 24.48
N LYS A 292 -25.22 -14.40 25.16
CA LYS A 292 -23.87 -14.17 24.63
C LYS A 292 -23.43 -15.36 23.77
N TRP A 293 -23.00 -15.05 22.55
CA TRP A 293 -22.52 -16.01 21.56
C TRP A 293 -21.10 -15.68 21.13
N GLN A 294 -20.34 -16.68 20.73
CA GLN A 294 -18.98 -16.54 20.20
C GLN A 294 -18.91 -17.20 18.83
N LEU A 295 -18.23 -16.53 17.90
CA LEU A 295 -17.98 -17.06 16.56
C LEU A 295 -16.73 -17.94 16.57
N VAL A 296 -16.88 -19.18 16.12
CA VAL A 296 -15.78 -20.15 16.03
C VAL A 296 -15.52 -20.45 14.55
N SER A 297 -14.41 -19.96 14.00
CA SER A 297 -14.07 -20.19 12.58
C SER A 297 -13.73 -21.66 12.33
N LEU A 298 -14.42 -22.30 11.38
CA LEU A 298 -14.28 -23.74 11.11
C LEU A 298 -13.24 -24.08 10.03
N SER A 299 -12.94 -23.14 9.14
CA SER A 299 -12.01 -23.31 8.01
C SER A 299 -11.24 -22.02 7.74
N VAL A 300 -10.02 -22.17 7.22
CA VAL A 300 -9.18 -21.04 6.76
C VAL A 300 -9.54 -20.63 5.34
N GLU A 301 -9.95 -21.60 4.50
CA GLU A 301 -10.33 -21.36 3.11
C GLU A 301 -11.72 -20.72 2.99
N GLU A 302 -12.60 -21.02 3.95
CA GLU A 302 -14.00 -20.57 3.96
C GLU A 302 -14.19 -19.57 5.10
N ARG A 303 -14.02 -18.30 4.77
CA ARG A 303 -13.92 -17.20 5.75
C ARG A 303 -15.28 -16.78 6.31
N ASP A 304 -16.37 -17.25 5.70
CA ASP A 304 -17.77 -16.97 6.01
C ASP A 304 -18.45 -18.08 6.82
N VAL A 305 -17.74 -19.18 7.12
CA VAL A 305 -18.30 -20.34 7.83
C VAL A 305 -17.83 -20.43 9.27
N PHE A 306 -18.79 -20.39 10.19
CA PHE A 306 -18.59 -20.35 11.63
C PHE A 306 -19.46 -21.37 12.35
N ALA A 307 -19.02 -21.80 13.54
CA ALA A 307 -19.90 -22.37 14.54
C ALA A 307 -20.23 -21.30 15.60
N LEU A 308 -21.50 -21.22 15.99
CA LEU A 308 -21.96 -20.31 17.04
C LEU A 308 -21.93 -21.04 18.39
N TYR A 309 -21.03 -20.62 19.26
CA TYR A 309 -20.84 -21.20 20.58
C TYR A 309 -21.46 -20.32 21.67
N ASN A 310 -22.14 -20.93 22.64
CA ASN A 310 -22.68 -20.24 23.81
C ASN A 310 -21.78 -20.52 25.03
N PRO A 311 -20.98 -19.54 25.51
CA PRO A 311 -20.05 -19.76 26.62
C PRO A 311 -20.72 -20.07 27.96
N TYR A 312 -21.96 -19.59 28.18
CA TYR A 312 -22.71 -19.83 29.42
C TYR A 312 -23.13 -21.30 29.54
N GLN A 313 -23.66 -21.88 28.46
CA GLN A 313 -24.12 -23.28 28.47
C GLN A 313 -23.05 -24.29 28.02
N ARG A 314 -21.97 -23.82 27.39
CA ARG A 314 -20.94 -24.64 26.73
C ARG A 314 -21.52 -25.52 25.61
N GLU A 315 -22.49 -24.99 24.88
CA GLU A 315 -23.21 -25.65 23.80
C GLU A 315 -23.08 -24.87 22.48
N PHE A 316 -23.23 -25.55 21.35
CA PHE A 316 -23.21 -24.98 19.99
C PHE A 316 -24.61 -24.91 19.40
N LEU A 317 -24.88 -23.84 18.67
CA LEU A 317 -26.11 -23.64 17.90
C LEU A 317 -26.13 -24.58 16.69
N TYR A 318 -27.24 -25.28 16.49
CA TYR A 318 -27.45 -26.13 15.32
C TYR A 318 -28.93 -26.33 15.01
N SER A 319 -29.20 -26.95 13.84
CA SER A 319 -30.53 -27.28 13.36
C SER A 319 -30.54 -28.74 12.89
N PRO A 320 -31.13 -29.67 13.65
CA PRO A 320 -31.11 -31.11 13.36
C PRO A 320 -31.90 -31.47 12.10
N THR A 321 -31.33 -32.29 11.21
CA THR A 321 -31.98 -32.67 9.93
C THR A 321 -33.24 -33.52 10.13
N ALA A 322 -33.33 -34.29 11.22
CA ALA A 322 -34.48 -35.15 11.51
C ALA A 322 -35.69 -34.45 12.16
N ASP A 323 -35.52 -33.29 12.82
CA ASP A 323 -36.59 -32.68 13.63
C ASP A 323 -37.20 -31.46 12.92
N LEU A 324 -38.08 -31.74 11.96
CA LEU A 324 -38.93 -30.74 11.29
C LEU A 324 -40.09 -30.30 12.22
N LEU A 325 -40.40 -29.00 12.20
CA LEU A 325 -41.60 -28.46 12.84
C LEU A 325 -42.82 -28.68 11.94
N ASP A 326 -42.66 -28.39 10.65
CA ASP A 326 -43.63 -28.60 9.59
C ASP A 326 -42.90 -28.86 8.26
N SER A 327 -43.62 -28.95 7.13
CA SER A 327 -43.02 -29.20 5.82
C SER A 327 -42.07 -28.09 5.33
N LYS A 328 -42.04 -26.92 5.99
CA LYS A 328 -41.29 -25.73 5.56
C LYS A 328 -40.27 -25.23 6.59
N ARG A 329 -40.39 -25.65 7.85
CA ARG A 329 -39.68 -25.06 9.00
C ARG A 329 -39.02 -26.11 9.88
N ARG A 330 -37.86 -25.76 10.42
CA ARG A 330 -37.07 -26.60 11.31
C ARG A 330 -36.75 -25.90 12.63
N HIS A 331 -36.67 -26.68 13.70
CA HIS A 331 -36.29 -26.20 15.01
C HIS A 331 -34.80 -25.83 15.11
N VAL A 332 -34.52 -24.72 15.78
CA VAL A 332 -33.16 -24.30 16.14
C VAL A 332 -32.90 -24.66 17.60
N LEU A 333 -31.81 -25.39 17.85
CA LEU A 333 -31.48 -25.95 19.17
C LEU A 333 -30.00 -25.71 19.50
N THR A 334 -29.64 -25.93 20.75
CA THR A 334 -28.23 -26.06 21.16
C THR A 334 -27.92 -27.45 21.70
N ARG A 335 -26.65 -27.85 21.55
CA ARG A 335 -26.12 -29.09 22.15
C ARG A 335 -24.63 -28.98 22.45
N ALA A 336 -24.15 -29.76 23.39
CA ALA A 336 -22.72 -29.94 23.62
C ALA A 336 -22.05 -30.60 22.41
N ALA A 337 -20.80 -30.22 22.12
CA ALA A 337 -20.06 -30.84 21.02
C ALA A 337 -19.85 -32.35 21.28
N PRO A 338 -20.10 -33.21 20.29
CA PRO A 338 -20.00 -34.66 20.44
C PRO A 338 -18.53 -35.09 20.58
N ASP A 339 -18.24 -36.02 21.48
CA ASP A 339 -16.91 -36.52 21.81
C ASP A 339 -16.39 -37.49 20.71
N GLY A 340 -15.96 -36.94 19.57
CA GLY A 340 -15.26 -37.67 18.51
C GLY A 340 -15.98 -37.71 17.14
N ALA A 341 -15.24 -38.01 16.07
CA ALA A 341 -15.76 -37.97 14.69
C ALA A 341 -16.82 -39.04 14.37
N ARG A 342 -16.91 -40.12 15.18
CA ARG A 342 -17.90 -41.20 15.05
C ARG A 342 -19.28 -40.88 15.67
N GLU A 343 -19.42 -39.72 16.30
CA GLU A 343 -20.62 -39.38 17.08
C GLU A 343 -21.69 -38.58 16.32
N ALA A 344 -21.36 -37.94 15.19
CA ALA A 344 -22.35 -37.23 14.39
C ALA A 344 -23.08 -38.22 13.45
N SER A 345 -24.33 -38.57 13.77
CA SER A 345 -25.16 -39.40 12.88
C SER A 345 -25.55 -38.62 11.61
N THR A 346 -25.89 -39.35 10.54
CA THR A 346 -26.45 -38.77 9.30
C THR A 346 -27.73 -37.96 9.55
N THR A 347 -28.49 -38.35 10.57
CA THR A 347 -29.71 -37.68 11.07
C THR A 347 -29.47 -36.38 11.83
N GLU A 348 -28.22 -36.05 12.15
CA GLU A 348 -27.84 -34.84 12.86
C GLU A 348 -26.97 -33.89 12.01
N GLY A 349 -26.79 -34.19 10.72
CA GLY A 349 -26.04 -33.34 9.79
C GLY A 349 -24.55 -33.67 9.64
N GLY A 350 -24.12 -34.87 10.09
CA GLY A 350 -22.78 -35.41 9.83
C GLY A 350 -21.64 -34.50 10.31
N ALA A 351 -20.54 -34.42 9.54
CA ALA A 351 -19.32 -33.71 9.94
C ALA A 351 -19.46 -32.17 10.06
N MET A 352 -20.53 -31.58 9.48
CA MET A 352 -20.77 -30.13 9.42
C MET A 352 -22.04 -29.71 10.20
N TRP A 353 -22.47 -30.52 11.18
CA TRP A 353 -23.72 -30.35 11.91
C TRP A 353 -23.93 -28.97 12.57
N CYS A 354 -22.86 -28.27 12.96
CA CYS A 354 -22.89 -26.95 13.59
C CYS A 354 -22.35 -25.82 12.70
N ALA A 355 -22.17 -26.05 11.41
CA ALA A 355 -21.63 -25.06 10.49
C ALA A 355 -22.71 -24.09 10.01
N TRP A 356 -22.47 -22.81 10.22
CA TRP A 356 -23.30 -21.69 9.80
C TRP A 356 -22.51 -20.81 8.82
N ARG A 357 -23.04 -20.59 7.63
CA ARG A 357 -22.58 -19.51 6.76
C ARG A 357 -23.20 -18.21 7.21
N ILE A 358 -22.37 -17.23 7.51
CA ILE A 358 -22.80 -15.91 7.98
C ILE A 358 -22.30 -14.86 7.01
N SER A 359 -23.20 -14.34 6.18
CA SER A 359 -22.86 -13.38 5.14
C SER A 359 -23.61 -12.05 5.33
N PRO A 360 -23.04 -10.91 4.90
CA PRO A 360 -23.77 -9.65 4.84
C PRO A 360 -25.03 -9.79 3.99
N ALA A 361 -26.14 -9.20 4.46
CA ALA A 361 -27.43 -9.26 3.77
C ALA A 361 -27.45 -8.43 2.47
N GLN A 362 -26.60 -7.39 2.41
CA GLN A 362 -26.35 -6.58 1.23
C GLN A 362 -24.84 -6.52 1.03
N GLN A 363 -24.36 -6.96 -0.13
CA GLN A 363 -22.95 -6.91 -0.48
C GLN A 363 -22.81 -6.41 -1.91
N SER A 364 -21.98 -5.40 -2.11
CA SER A 364 -21.73 -4.87 -3.45
C SER A 364 -21.00 -5.91 -4.32
N SER A 365 -21.18 -5.84 -5.64
CA SER A 365 -20.47 -6.70 -6.59
C SER A 365 -18.95 -6.51 -6.49
N MET A 366 -18.50 -5.29 -6.18
CA MET A 366 -17.09 -4.97 -5.93
C MET A 366 -16.55 -5.73 -4.71
N GLU A 367 -17.23 -5.63 -3.56
CA GLU A 367 -16.80 -6.33 -2.34
C GLU A 367 -16.78 -7.85 -2.54
N ARG A 368 -17.76 -8.40 -3.26
CA ARG A 368 -17.78 -9.83 -3.63
C ARG A 368 -16.57 -10.21 -4.49
N GLY A 369 -16.20 -9.35 -5.45
CA GLY A 369 -15.06 -9.55 -6.32
C GLY A 369 -13.71 -9.52 -5.58
N VAL A 370 -13.49 -8.49 -4.76
CA VAL A 370 -12.26 -8.35 -3.96
C VAL A 370 -12.15 -9.47 -2.92
N GLU A 371 -13.25 -9.89 -2.33
CA GLU A 371 -13.25 -11.00 -1.38
C GLU A 371 -12.92 -12.33 -2.06
N ALA A 372 -13.53 -12.62 -3.21
CA ALA A 372 -13.22 -13.80 -3.99
C ALA A 372 -11.73 -13.84 -4.40
N PHE A 373 -11.13 -12.67 -4.67
CA PHE A 373 -9.71 -12.53 -4.94
C PHE A 373 -8.85 -13.01 -3.75
N PHE A 374 -9.11 -12.51 -2.54
CA PHE A 374 -8.37 -12.92 -1.33
C PHE A 374 -8.65 -14.36 -0.89
N ALA A 375 -9.84 -14.88 -1.20
CA ALA A 375 -10.18 -16.30 -1.03
C ALA A 375 -9.53 -17.21 -2.10
N LYS A 376 -8.69 -16.67 -3.00
CA LYS A 376 -8.04 -17.38 -4.12
C LYS A 376 -9.02 -18.00 -5.13
N LYS A 377 -10.28 -17.53 -5.16
CA LYS A 377 -11.31 -17.91 -6.13
C LYS A 377 -11.28 -16.94 -7.32
N TYR A 378 -10.16 -16.93 -8.04
CA TYR A 378 -9.90 -15.96 -9.11
C TYR A 378 -10.96 -15.92 -10.24
N PRO A 379 -11.57 -17.03 -10.70
CA PRO A 379 -12.60 -16.96 -11.74
C PRO A 379 -13.84 -16.15 -11.31
N VAL A 380 -14.31 -16.40 -10.09
CA VAL A 380 -15.45 -15.68 -9.49
C VAL A 380 -15.08 -14.21 -9.26
N ALA A 381 -13.83 -13.94 -8.85
CA ALA A 381 -13.34 -12.57 -8.68
C ALA A 381 -13.42 -11.78 -9.98
N VAL A 382 -12.95 -12.34 -11.10
CA VAL A 382 -12.98 -11.65 -12.41
C VAL A 382 -14.42 -11.35 -12.86
N GLU A 383 -15.34 -12.30 -12.70
CA GLU A 383 -16.75 -12.11 -13.07
C GLU A 383 -17.40 -10.99 -12.24
N GLN A 384 -17.28 -11.05 -10.91
CA GLN A 384 -17.89 -10.09 -10.00
C GLN A 384 -17.27 -8.68 -10.12
N LEU A 385 -15.95 -8.59 -10.33
CA LEU A 385 -15.28 -7.31 -10.59
C LEU A 385 -15.70 -6.70 -11.94
N THR A 386 -15.97 -7.54 -12.95
CA THR A 386 -16.47 -7.07 -14.25
C THR A 386 -17.90 -6.56 -14.16
N GLN A 387 -18.76 -7.21 -13.36
CA GLN A 387 -20.09 -6.70 -13.04
C GLN A 387 -19.99 -5.38 -12.26
N ALA A 388 -19.08 -5.30 -11.30
CA ALA A 388 -18.90 -4.09 -10.49
C ALA A 388 -18.52 -2.85 -11.31
N LEU A 389 -17.74 -3.00 -12.38
CA LEU A 389 -17.35 -1.88 -13.25
C LEU A 389 -18.54 -1.17 -13.93
N GLN A 390 -19.70 -1.81 -14.04
CA GLN A 390 -20.90 -1.19 -14.62
C GLN A 390 -21.63 -0.28 -13.62
N ASP A 391 -21.49 -0.56 -12.32
CA ASP A 391 -22.28 0.05 -11.24
C ASP A 391 -21.51 1.10 -10.43
N LEU A 392 -20.20 1.27 -10.67
CA LEU A 392 -19.35 2.13 -9.84
C LEU A 392 -19.45 3.62 -10.24
N PRO A 393 -19.67 4.53 -9.28
CA PRO A 393 -19.82 5.96 -9.58
C PRO A 393 -18.49 6.74 -9.61
N ASP A 394 -17.40 6.17 -9.08
CA ASP A 394 -16.15 6.91 -8.84
C ASP A 394 -14.93 6.26 -9.53
N ASN A 395 -14.11 7.09 -10.18
CA ASN A 395 -12.91 6.69 -10.92
C ASN A 395 -11.85 6.02 -10.02
N THR A 396 -11.81 6.31 -8.72
CA THR A 396 -10.90 5.68 -7.75
C THR A 396 -11.21 4.19 -7.56
N GLN A 397 -12.50 3.85 -7.49
CA GLN A 397 -12.94 2.47 -7.31
C GLN A 397 -12.74 1.65 -8.60
N HIS A 398 -12.83 2.29 -9.76
CA HIS A 398 -12.49 1.68 -11.05
C HIS A 398 -11.03 1.21 -11.08
N VAL A 399 -10.07 2.04 -10.65
CA VAL A 399 -8.64 1.66 -10.58
C VAL A 399 -8.43 0.42 -9.72
N LYS A 400 -9.09 0.34 -8.55
CA LYS A 400 -9.00 -0.83 -7.66
C LYS A 400 -9.58 -2.07 -8.33
N CYS A 401 -10.75 -1.96 -8.97
CA CYS A 401 -11.37 -3.06 -9.70
C CYS A 401 -10.47 -3.58 -10.82
N PHE A 402 -9.90 -2.69 -11.64
CA PHE A 402 -8.95 -3.07 -12.69
C PHE A 402 -7.70 -3.74 -12.11
N ALA A 403 -7.10 -3.21 -11.05
CA ALA A 403 -5.89 -3.78 -10.46
C ALA A 403 -6.11 -5.19 -9.88
N TYR A 404 -7.22 -5.43 -9.17
CA TYR A 404 -7.57 -6.75 -8.66
C TYR A 404 -7.98 -7.72 -9.78
N ARG A 405 -8.72 -7.25 -10.80
CA ARG A 405 -9.14 -8.08 -11.95
C ARG A 405 -7.93 -8.51 -12.78
N MET A 406 -7.05 -7.57 -13.09
CA MET A 406 -5.79 -7.81 -13.79
C MET A 406 -4.92 -8.80 -13.01
N THR A 407 -4.77 -8.62 -11.70
CA THR A 407 -4.01 -9.57 -10.87
C THR A 407 -4.66 -10.95 -10.88
N ALA A 408 -5.99 -11.05 -10.78
CA ALA A 408 -6.70 -12.32 -10.89
C ALA A 408 -6.45 -13.00 -12.25
N ASN A 409 -6.50 -12.23 -13.35
CA ASN A 409 -6.21 -12.72 -14.70
C ASN A 409 -4.75 -13.20 -14.84
N LEU A 410 -3.78 -12.52 -14.23
CA LEU A 410 -2.39 -12.98 -14.15
C LEU A 410 -2.29 -14.33 -13.42
N ARG A 411 -2.96 -14.49 -12.28
CA ARG A 411 -2.99 -15.78 -11.54
C ARG A 411 -3.68 -16.90 -12.32
N LEU A 412 -4.66 -16.55 -13.15
CA LEU A 412 -5.34 -17.47 -14.08
C LEU A 412 -4.59 -17.72 -15.38
N ARG A 413 -3.40 -17.12 -15.58
CA ARG A 413 -2.59 -17.22 -16.81
C ARG A 413 -3.29 -16.68 -18.07
N ARG A 414 -4.20 -15.71 -17.90
CA ARG A 414 -4.90 -15.01 -18.99
C ARG A 414 -4.20 -13.69 -19.29
N PHE A 415 -3.04 -13.76 -19.94
CA PHE A 415 -2.18 -12.59 -20.17
C PHE A 415 -2.78 -11.58 -21.16
N ASP A 416 -3.54 -12.04 -22.15
CA ASP A 416 -4.17 -11.18 -23.16
C ASP A 416 -5.14 -10.14 -22.54
N LEU A 417 -5.73 -10.48 -21.40
CA LEU A 417 -6.71 -9.64 -20.69
C LEU A 417 -6.06 -8.66 -19.71
N VAL A 418 -4.74 -8.68 -19.54
CA VAL A 418 -4.00 -7.79 -18.63
C VAL A 418 -3.75 -6.43 -19.28
N ALA A 419 -3.38 -6.42 -20.57
CA ALA A 419 -3.12 -5.20 -21.33
C ALA A 419 -4.31 -4.21 -21.34
N PRO A 420 -5.56 -4.62 -21.62
CA PRO A 420 -6.69 -3.68 -21.63
C PRO A 420 -7.00 -3.12 -20.23
N ASP A 421 -6.88 -3.93 -19.18
CA ASP A 421 -7.08 -3.46 -17.79
C ASP A 421 -6.04 -2.42 -17.40
N PHE A 422 -4.80 -2.60 -17.84
CA PHE A 422 -3.72 -1.65 -17.60
C PHE A 422 -3.90 -0.34 -18.40
N GLN A 423 -4.30 -0.42 -19.67
CA GLN A 423 -4.62 0.74 -20.50
C GLN A 423 -5.78 1.55 -19.89
N ALA A 424 -6.84 0.88 -19.42
CA ALA A 424 -7.96 1.53 -18.75
C ALA A 424 -7.54 2.29 -17.49
N ILE A 425 -6.55 1.78 -16.71
CA ILE A 425 -6.01 2.52 -15.57
C ILE A 425 -5.21 3.75 -16.02
N GLN A 426 -4.50 3.67 -17.15
CA GLN A 426 -3.73 4.79 -17.69
C GLN A 426 -4.62 5.91 -18.24
N GLU A 427 -5.68 5.55 -18.98
CA GLU A 427 -6.70 6.49 -19.48
C GLU A 427 -7.33 7.30 -18.34
N LEU A 428 -7.41 6.70 -17.15
CA LEU A 428 -7.96 7.36 -15.98
C LEU A 428 -7.04 8.49 -15.43
N GLY A 429 -5.71 8.46 -15.58
CA GLY A 429 -4.76 9.56 -15.30
C GLY A 429 -4.73 10.22 -13.90
N GLY A 430 -3.67 10.99 -13.58
CA GLY A 430 -3.60 11.92 -12.43
C GLY A 430 -3.20 11.34 -11.06
N ASP A 431 -3.82 11.82 -9.96
CA ASP A 431 -3.66 11.43 -8.52
C ASP A 431 -3.72 9.91 -8.22
N LYS A 432 -3.98 9.10 -9.26
CA LYS A 432 -4.14 7.64 -9.27
C LYS A 432 -2.81 6.88 -9.26
N ALA A 433 -1.67 7.55 -9.47
CA ALA A 433 -0.34 6.98 -9.22
C ALA A 433 -0.19 6.51 -7.75
N ALA A 434 -0.70 7.30 -6.78
CA ALA A 434 -0.69 6.92 -5.36
C ALA A 434 -1.50 5.64 -5.07
N ILE A 435 -2.58 5.38 -5.82
CA ILE A 435 -3.36 4.13 -5.71
C ILE A 435 -2.58 2.97 -6.32
N PHE A 436 -1.92 3.20 -7.46
CA PHE A 436 -1.05 2.24 -8.11
C PHE A 436 0.12 1.82 -7.20
N HIS A 437 0.70 2.78 -6.46
CA HIS A 437 1.75 2.53 -5.46
C HIS A 437 1.20 1.95 -4.14
N GLY A 438 -0.02 2.28 -3.71
CA GLY A 438 -0.68 1.62 -2.58
C GLY A 438 -0.88 0.12 -2.81
N LEU A 439 -1.04 -0.27 -4.08
CA LEU A 439 -1.09 -1.66 -4.55
C LEU A 439 0.28 -2.21 -4.95
N ALA A 440 1.41 -1.52 -4.68
CA ALA A 440 2.76 -2.00 -5.01
C ALA A 440 3.04 -3.40 -4.45
N HIS A 441 2.48 -3.74 -3.29
CA HIS A 441 2.57 -5.09 -2.73
C HIS A 441 1.97 -6.17 -3.66
N LEU A 442 0.84 -5.91 -4.32
CA LEU A 442 0.26 -6.82 -5.32
C LEU A 442 1.20 -6.98 -6.51
N TRP A 443 1.90 -5.92 -6.91
CA TRP A 443 2.87 -5.96 -7.99
C TRP A 443 4.15 -6.70 -7.62
N GLU A 444 4.70 -6.50 -6.42
CA GLU A 444 5.81 -7.29 -5.88
C GLU A 444 5.43 -8.77 -5.72
N GLU A 445 4.22 -9.05 -5.25
CA GLU A 445 3.67 -10.41 -5.17
C GLU A 445 3.45 -11.03 -6.55
N ASN A 446 3.08 -10.23 -7.56
CA ASN A 446 2.96 -10.69 -8.94
C ASN A 446 4.34 -10.91 -9.57
N ALA A 447 5.31 -10.03 -9.32
CA ALA A 447 6.68 -10.17 -9.81
C ALA A 447 7.37 -11.40 -9.18
N SER A 448 7.23 -11.60 -7.87
CA SER A 448 7.73 -12.79 -7.18
C SER A 448 6.99 -14.06 -7.60
N TYR A 449 5.69 -14.01 -7.87
CA TYR A 449 4.94 -15.12 -8.44
C TYR A 449 5.38 -15.46 -9.87
N LEU A 450 5.59 -14.44 -10.72
CA LEU A 450 6.13 -14.62 -12.06
C LEU A 450 7.55 -15.20 -12.00
N ALA A 451 8.40 -14.73 -11.08
CA ALA A 451 9.74 -15.29 -10.84
C ALA A 451 9.70 -16.73 -10.29
N ALA A 452 8.76 -17.05 -9.38
CA ALA A 452 8.57 -18.40 -8.85
C ALA A 452 7.99 -19.35 -9.92
N MET A 453 7.10 -18.87 -10.78
CA MET A 453 6.61 -19.58 -11.96
C MET A 453 7.73 -19.81 -12.98
N ALA A 454 8.61 -18.82 -13.17
CA ALA A 454 9.78 -18.93 -14.03
C ALA A 454 10.67 -20.11 -13.58
N ASN A 455 10.82 -20.35 -12.28
CA ASN A 455 11.59 -21.48 -11.76
C ASN A 455 10.91 -22.86 -11.88
N SER A 456 9.63 -22.92 -12.28
CA SER A 456 8.82 -24.15 -12.28
C SER A 456 8.71 -24.84 -13.64
N SER A 457 9.02 -24.15 -14.75
CA SER A 457 9.04 -24.74 -16.09
C SER A 457 9.91 -23.91 -17.05
N PRO A 458 10.79 -24.54 -17.85
CA PRO A 458 11.75 -23.84 -18.71
C PRO A 458 11.08 -23.00 -19.82
N ASP A 459 9.95 -23.45 -20.37
CA ASP A 459 9.26 -22.75 -21.47
C ASP A 459 8.55 -21.45 -21.01
N LEU A 460 8.08 -21.41 -19.76
CA LEU A 460 7.47 -20.21 -19.16
C LEU A 460 8.48 -19.34 -18.41
N GLN A 461 9.68 -19.89 -18.10
CA GLN A 461 10.83 -19.11 -17.64
C GLN A 461 11.26 -18.12 -18.72
N ILE A 462 11.28 -18.58 -19.97
CA ILE A 462 11.53 -17.75 -21.15
C ILE A 462 10.44 -16.68 -21.28
N GLN A 463 9.14 -17.00 -21.14
CA GLN A 463 8.06 -16.01 -21.23
C GLN A 463 7.98 -15.00 -20.05
N ALA A 464 8.28 -15.41 -18.81
CA ALA A 464 8.27 -14.52 -17.65
C ALA A 464 9.53 -13.62 -17.58
N ILE A 465 10.67 -14.14 -18.02
CA ILE A 465 11.88 -13.36 -18.28
C ILE A 465 11.65 -12.46 -19.48
N GLU A 466 10.91 -12.89 -20.51
CA GLU A 466 10.54 -12.01 -21.62
C GLU A 466 9.65 -10.84 -21.16
N ILE A 467 8.68 -11.05 -20.28
CA ILE A 467 7.81 -9.93 -19.85
C ILE A 467 8.54 -8.93 -18.93
N SER A 468 9.48 -9.40 -18.10
CA SER A 468 10.21 -8.56 -17.12
C SER A 468 11.55 -8.03 -17.61
N THR A 469 12.16 -8.67 -18.60
CA THR A 469 13.49 -8.35 -19.14
C THR A 469 13.58 -8.38 -20.68
N SER A 470 12.52 -8.74 -21.41
CA SER A 470 12.58 -8.64 -22.88
C SER A 470 12.53 -7.17 -23.29
N PRO A 471 13.45 -6.73 -24.15
CA PRO A 471 13.35 -5.47 -24.86
C PRO A 471 12.13 -5.42 -25.82
N GLU A 472 11.41 -6.53 -26.01
CA GLU A 472 10.19 -6.63 -26.84
C GLU A 472 8.92 -6.17 -26.11
N ASN A 473 8.95 -5.97 -24.78
CA ASN A 473 7.79 -5.46 -24.04
C ASN A 473 7.63 -3.94 -24.27
N PRO A 474 6.47 -3.45 -24.74
CA PRO A 474 6.23 -2.02 -24.97
C PRO A 474 6.43 -1.13 -23.74
N PHE A 475 6.38 -1.72 -22.53
CA PHE A 475 6.45 -1.01 -21.27
C PHE A 475 7.82 -1.15 -20.56
N PHE A 476 8.76 -1.92 -21.11
CA PHE A 476 10.09 -2.12 -20.52
C PHE A 476 10.84 -0.80 -20.33
N MET A 477 10.83 0.05 -21.35
CA MET A 477 11.49 1.36 -21.32
C MET A 477 10.99 2.25 -20.17
N ARG A 478 9.66 2.29 -19.95
CA ARG A 478 9.05 3.11 -18.88
C ARG A 478 9.33 2.55 -17.48
N HIS A 479 9.27 1.23 -17.33
CA HIS A 479 9.58 0.59 -16.06
C HIS A 479 11.03 0.85 -15.65
N GLN A 480 11.97 0.72 -16.59
CA GLN A 480 13.38 0.95 -16.35
C GLN A 480 13.69 2.43 -16.07
N LEU A 481 13.03 3.37 -16.76
CA LEU A 481 13.10 4.79 -16.42
C LEU A 481 12.66 5.06 -14.98
N SER A 482 11.52 4.51 -14.55
CA SER A 482 11.02 4.69 -13.18
C SER A 482 11.95 4.09 -12.12
N LYS A 483 12.56 2.94 -12.41
CA LYS A 483 13.53 2.29 -11.54
C LYS A 483 14.83 3.11 -11.46
N GLY A 484 15.26 3.67 -12.58
CA GLY A 484 16.38 4.61 -12.64
C GLY A 484 16.12 5.86 -11.80
N ASP A 485 14.91 6.43 -11.88
CA ASP A 485 14.51 7.62 -11.11
C ASP A 485 14.55 7.35 -9.58
N ASP A 486 14.15 6.16 -9.11
CA ASP A 486 14.26 5.78 -7.69
C ASP A 486 15.73 5.70 -7.24
N TYR A 487 16.61 5.08 -8.03
CA TYR A 487 18.05 5.06 -7.73
C TYR A 487 18.67 6.46 -7.79
N PHE A 488 18.23 7.30 -8.72
CA PHE A 488 18.67 8.68 -8.86
C PHE A 488 18.36 9.50 -7.60
N VAL A 489 17.12 9.39 -7.10
CA VAL A 489 16.68 10.03 -5.85
C VAL A 489 17.50 9.53 -4.65
N ARG A 490 17.89 8.25 -4.65
CA ARG A 490 18.75 7.67 -3.60
C ARG A 490 20.22 8.07 -3.72
N ARG A 491 20.60 8.82 -4.76
CA ARG A 491 21.98 9.16 -5.14
C ARG A 491 22.86 7.94 -5.47
N ASP A 492 22.24 6.80 -5.80
CA ASP A 492 22.96 5.66 -6.37
C ASP A 492 23.04 5.83 -7.89
N PHE A 493 23.89 6.76 -8.32
CA PHE A 493 24.02 7.10 -9.73
C PHE A 493 24.52 5.93 -10.58
N GLN A 494 25.31 5.02 -10.00
CA GLN A 494 25.86 3.88 -10.72
C GLN A 494 24.75 2.87 -11.06
N ALA A 495 23.85 2.57 -10.11
CA ALA A 495 22.68 1.72 -10.37
C ALA A 495 21.68 2.40 -11.32
N ALA A 496 21.47 3.72 -11.16
CA ALA A 496 20.57 4.49 -12.03
C ALA A 496 21.02 4.45 -13.50
N ILE A 497 22.33 4.59 -13.77
CA ILE A 497 22.90 4.52 -15.12
C ILE A 497 22.55 3.21 -15.83
N VAL A 498 22.66 2.08 -15.14
CA VAL A 498 22.36 0.76 -15.73
C VAL A 498 20.90 0.70 -16.19
N CYS A 499 19.96 1.11 -15.33
CA CYS A 499 18.54 1.14 -15.68
C CYS A 499 18.23 2.10 -16.83
N TYR A 500 18.84 3.27 -16.86
CA TYR A 500 18.64 4.23 -17.96
C TYR A 500 19.27 3.77 -19.28
N GLN A 501 20.41 3.09 -19.25
CA GLN A 501 21.01 2.48 -20.44
C GLN A 501 20.11 1.38 -21.02
N GLU A 502 19.60 0.50 -20.16
CA GLU A 502 18.64 -0.55 -20.55
C GLU A 502 17.38 0.04 -21.19
N ALA A 503 16.86 1.16 -20.64
CA ALA A 503 15.75 1.88 -21.24
C ALA A 503 16.11 2.49 -22.61
N ALA A 504 17.30 3.07 -22.74
CA ALA A 504 17.72 3.78 -23.95
C ALA A 504 18.01 2.85 -25.13
N THR A 505 18.48 1.62 -24.88
CA THR A 505 18.78 0.61 -25.90
C THR A 505 17.57 -0.24 -26.30
N CYS A 506 16.40 -0.01 -25.68
CA CYS A 506 15.19 -0.77 -25.96
C CYS A 506 14.58 -0.40 -27.33
N THR A 507 14.40 -1.38 -28.21
CA THR A 507 13.69 -1.25 -29.49
C THR A 507 12.28 -1.84 -29.39
N PRO A 508 11.21 -1.04 -29.31
CA PRO A 508 9.85 -1.56 -29.19
C PRO A 508 9.41 -2.21 -30.52
N THR A 509 8.95 -3.47 -30.47
CA THR A 509 8.43 -4.18 -31.64
C THR A 509 6.97 -3.83 -31.90
N THR A 510 6.70 -2.84 -32.74
CA THR A 510 5.39 -2.69 -33.40
C THR A 510 5.44 -3.34 -34.78
N THR A 511 4.74 -4.46 -34.94
CA THR A 511 4.59 -5.16 -36.21
C THR A 511 3.72 -4.39 -37.20
N SER A 512 4.30 -3.92 -38.30
CA SER A 512 3.76 -4.15 -39.65
C SER A 512 4.82 -3.85 -40.72
N SER A 513 5.23 -4.89 -41.44
CA SER A 513 5.67 -4.90 -42.84
C SER A 513 6.52 -3.75 -43.38
N SER A 514 7.74 -4.11 -43.79
CA SER A 514 8.44 -3.59 -44.99
C SER A 514 8.55 -2.07 -45.14
N ALA A 515 9.64 -1.50 -44.62
CA ALA A 515 10.50 -0.51 -45.29
C ALA A 515 11.50 0.02 -44.26
N GLU A 516 12.75 0.20 -44.65
CA GLU A 516 13.85 0.78 -43.86
C GLU A 516 13.64 2.27 -43.51
N ASN A 517 12.40 2.76 -43.36
CA ASN A 517 12.06 4.16 -43.07
C ASN A 517 10.69 4.32 -42.37
N SER A 518 10.34 3.47 -41.39
CA SER A 518 9.20 3.74 -40.50
C SER A 518 9.66 4.63 -39.33
N MET A 519 9.24 5.89 -39.34
CA MET A 519 9.45 6.86 -38.25
C MET A 519 9.00 6.27 -36.90
N GLU A 520 9.86 6.28 -35.88
CA GLU A 520 9.51 5.84 -34.52
C GLU A 520 8.36 6.68 -33.93
N ASP A 521 7.55 6.08 -33.06
CA ASP A 521 6.46 6.78 -32.37
C ASP A 521 7.03 7.95 -31.53
N PRO A 522 6.53 9.20 -31.68
CA PRO A 522 7.10 10.38 -31.03
C PRO A 522 7.21 10.27 -29.50
N GLU A 523 6.34 9.50 -28.84
CA GLU A 523 6.43 9.28 -27.40
C GLU A 523 7.58 8.34 -27.03
N THR A 524 7.85 7.30 -27.82
CA THR A 524 9.02 6.42 -27.62
C THR A 524 10.33 7.18 -27.85
N THR A 525 10.38 8.04 -28.86
CA THR A 525 11.52 8.94 -29.12
C THR A 525 11.75 9.87 -27.93
N ARG A 526 10.68 10.47 -27.38
CA ARG A 526 10.75 11.35 -26.19
C ARG A 526 11.29 10.60 -24.97
N GLN A 527 10.83 9.37 -24.74
CA GLN A 527 11.26 8.56 -23.59
C GLN A 527 12.72 8.12 -23.72
N ARG A 528 13.17 7.78 -24.94
CA ARG A 528 14.57 7.46 -25.22
C ARG A 528 15.48 8.66 -25.01
N VAL A 529 15.08 9.84 -25.50
CA VAL A 529 15.81 11.09 -25.26
C VAL A 529 15.91 11.37 -23.76
N ARG A 530 14.81 11.21 -23.01
CA ARG A 530 14.80 11.34 -21.55
C ARG A 530 15.80 10.37 -20.90
N ALA A 531 15.84 9.10 -21.30
CA ALA A 531 16.78 8.12 -20.76
C ALA A 531 18.24 8.56 -20.95
N TYR A 532 18.60 9.01 -22.15
CA TYR A 532 19.96 9.48 -22.44
C TYR A 532 20.32 10.76 -21.67
N VAL A 533 19.40 11.72 -21.56
CA VAL A 533 19.60 12.93 -20.76
C VAL A 533 19.76 12.56 -19.28
N SER A 534 18.96 11.66 -18.73
CA SER A 534 19.10 11.17 -17.36
C SER A 534 20.43 10.44 -17.12
N CYS A 535 20.89 9.61 -18.06
CA CYS A 535 22.26 9.05 -18.04
C CYS A 535 23.31 10.16 -17.95
N ALA A 536 23.21 11.19 -18.79
CA ALA A 536 24.14 12.30 -18.80
C ALA A 536 24.15 13.07 -17.48
N LYS A 537 22.98 13.27 -16.86
CA LYS A 537 22.86 13.86 -15.50
C LYS A 537 23.61 13.02 -14.46
N CYS A 538 23.45 11.70 -14.47
CA CYS A 538 24.18 10.81 -13.57
C CYS A 538 25.70 10.90 -13.77
N PHE A 539 26.18 10.88 -15.02
CA PHE A 539 27.62 11.00 -15.30
C PHE A 539 28.17 12.37 -14.93
N PHE A 540 27.39 13.44 -15.13
CA PHE A 540 27.75 14.79 -14.71
C PHE A 540 27.87 14.87 -13.17
N ALA A 541 26.93 14.28 -12.43
CA ALA A 541 26.98 14.20 -10.97
C ALA A 541 28.18 13.38 -10.44
N LEU A 542 28.71 12.45 -11.24
CA LEU A 542 29.93 11.68 -10.96
C LEU A 542 31.22 12.37 -11.45
N GLU A 543 31.15 13.64 -11.86
CA GLU A 543 32.27 14.44 -12.40
C GLU A 543 32.89 13.86 -13.70
N ARG A 544 32.15 13.01 -14.43
CA ARG A 544 32.58 12.40 -15.71
C ARG A 544 31.96 13.13 -16.89
N SER A 545 32.37 14.40 -17.10
CA SER A 545 31.80 15.28 -18.12
C SER A 545 31.98 14.78 -19.56
N GLU A 546 33.06 14.07 -19.87
CA GLU A 546 33.29 13.47 -21.19
C GLU A 546 32.27 12.38 -21.53
N ASN A 547 31.95 11.51 -20.56
CA ASN A 547 30.94 10.47 -20.75
C ASN A 547 29.55 11.09 -20.90
N ALA A 548 29.23 12.10 -20.08
CA ALA A 548 27.98 12.84 -20.20
C ALA A 548 27.83 13.48 -21.60
N TRP A 549 28.90 14.06 -22.13
CA TRP A 549 28.93 14.64 -23.48
C TRP A 549 28.64 13.61 -24.58
N GLN A 550 29.20 12.40 -24.48
CA GLN A 550 28.95 11.32 -25.45
C GLN A 550 27.47 10.93 -25.50
N TYR A 551 26.83 10.71 -24.36
CA TYR A 551 25.40 10.37 -24.30
C TYR A 551 24.50 11.50 -24.81
N LEU A 552 24.88 12.76 -24.60
CA LEU A 552 24.16 13.91 -25.15
C LEU A 552 24.31 14.06 -26.66
N ASN A 553 25.43 13.63 -27.25
CA ASN A 553 25.57 13.58 -28.70
C ASN A 553 24.67 12.50 -29.30
N ILE A 554 24.65 11.31 -28.71
CA ILE A 554 23.74 10.23 -29.11
C ILE A 554 22.29 10.71 -29.06
N ALA A 555 21.88 11.41 -27.98
CA ALA A 555 20.53 11.96 -27.87
C ALA A 555 20.21 13.04 -28.92
N HIS A 556 21.21 13.83 -29.34
CA HIS A 556 21.05 14.89 -30.33
C HIS A 556 20.91 14.35 -31.75
N ASP A 557 21.54 13.22 -32.05
CA ASP A 557 21.54 12.59 -33.37
C ASP A 557 20.25 11.78 -33.65
N ILE A 558 19.39 11.60 -32.65
CA ILE A 558 18.09 10.93 -32.80
C ILE A 558 17.19 11.79 -33.71
N THR A 559 16.54 11.17 -34.69
CA THR A 559 15.60 11.86 -35.58
C THR A 559 14.23 12.03 -34.90
N GLY A 560 13.61 13.21 -35.04
CA GLY A 560 12.28 13.48 -34.46
C GLY A 560 12.25 13.94 -33.00
N VAL A 561 13.38 14.44 -32.47
CA VAL A 561 13.43 15.01 -31.11
C VAL A 561 12.55 16.25 -31.03
N SER A 562 11.73 16.32 -29.97
CA SER A 562 10.93 17.51 -29.69
C SER A 562 11.79 18.75 -29.43
N VAL A 563 11.31 19.93 -29.78
CA VAL A 563 12.02 21.21 -29.56
C VAL A 563 12.43 21.42 -28.09
N GLU A 564 11.61 20.99 -27.15
CA GLU A 564 11.91 21.00 -25.70
C GLU A 564 13.09 20.07 -25.35
N GLY A 565 13.08 18.86 -25.92
CA GLY A 565 14.16 17.87 -25.75
C GLY A 565 15.49 18.36 -26.31
N GLU A 566 15.48 19.01 -27.48
CA GLU A 566 16.69 19.62 -28.07
C GLU A 566 17.25 20.74 -27.17
N ALA A 567 16.38 21.60 -26.65
CA ALA A 567 16.79 22.66 -25.74
C ALA A 567 17.39 22.09 -24.43
N ALA A 568 16.82 21.01 -23.89
CA ALA A 568 17.37 20.32 -22.72
C ALA A 568 18.73 19.67 -23.01
N ILE A 569 18.89 19.02 -24.17
CA ILE A 569 20.19 18.43 -24.58
C ILE A 569 21.26 19.52 -24.69
N LEU A 570 20.94 20.64 -25.35
CA LEU A 570 21.88 21.75 -25.53
C LEU A 570 22.26 22.42 -24.21
N LEU A 571 21.31 22.58 -23.27
CA LEU A 571 21.59 23.05 -21.91
C LEU A 571 22.63 22.17 -21.21
N TRP A 572 22.43 20.85 -21.21
CA TRP A 572 23.36 19.92 -20.57
C TRP A 572 24.71 19.82 -21.29
N LYS A 573 24.75 20.01 -22.62
CA LYS A 573 26.00 20.15 -23.37
C LYS A 573 26.76 21.42 -22.94
N GLY A 574 26.07 22.55 -22.78
CA GLY A 574 26.64 23.78 -22.22
C GLY A 574 27.25 23.54 -20.83
N LYS A 575 26.52 22.90 -19.92
CA LYS A 575 27.04 22.54 -18.58
C LYS A 575 28.30 21.68 -18.64
N CYS A 576 28.38 20.71 -19.56
CA CYS A 576 29.57 19.89 -19.76
C CYS A 576 30.78 20.72 -20.24
N ARG A 577 30.58 21.65 -21.19
CA ARG A 577 31.65 22.54 -21.67
C ARG A 577 32.11 23.54 -20.61
N ARG A 578 31.18 24.06 -19.79
CA ARG A 578 31.53 24.85 -18.60
C ARG A 578 32.44 24.07 -17.67
N ALA A 579 32.11 22.81 -17.34
CA ALA A 579 32.94 21.96 -16.49
C ALA A 579 34.32 21.67 -17.11
N GLN A 580 34.45 21.72 -18.44
CA GLN A 580 35.72 21.58 -19.17
C GLN A 580 36.46 22.91 -19.37
N LYS A 581 35.96 24.03 -18.82
CA LYS A 581 36.51 25.39 -18.98
C LYS A 581 36.48 25.94 -20.41
N ALA A 582 35.70 25.33 -21.30
CA ALA A 582 35.47 25.81 -22.66
C ALA A 582 34.28 26.81 -22.67
N TYR A 583 34.48 27.99 -22.08
CA TYR A 583 33.39 28.94 -21.82
C TYR A 583 32.78 29.54 -23.10
N ASP A 584 33.57 29.81 -24.14
CA ASP A 584 33.05 30.33 -25.41
C ASP A 584 32.13 29.32 -26.10
N GLU A 585 32.57 28.05 -26.22
CA GLU A 585 31.74 26.96 -26.76
C GLU A 585 30.48 26.74 -25.92
N SER A 586 30.59 26.87 -24.59
CA SER A 586 29.45 26.76 -23.69
C SER A 586 28.41 27.85 -23.96
N LEU A 587 28.82 29.09 -24.19
CA LEU A 587 27.88 30.20 -24.48
C LEU A 587 27.16 29.98 -25.80
N GLU A 588 27.87 29.60 -26.87
CA GLU A 588 27.25 29.32 -28.17
C GLU A 588 26.20 28.21 -28.08
N LEU A 589 26.44 27.17 -27.29
CA LEU A 589 25.49 26.08 -27.07
C LEU A 589 24.27 26.55 -26.27
N LEU A 590 24.47 27.40 -25.26
CA LEU A 590 23.39 27.92 -24.42
C LEU A 590 22.53 28.94 -25.18
N GLU A 591 23.10 29.75 -26.07
CA GLU A 591 22.35 30.63 -26.98
C GLU A 591 21.42 29.82 -27.89
N LYS A 592 21.96 28.75 -28.50
CA LYS A 592 21.15 27.80 -29.30
C LYS A 592 20.06 27.13 -28.44
N ALA A 593 20.37 26.76 -27.20
CA ALA A 593 19.39 26.20 -26.27
C ALA A 593 18.26 27.20 -25.98
N PHE A 594 18.60 28.47 -25.79
CA PHE A 594 17.66 29.55 -25.49
C PHE A 594 16.69 29.82 -26.64
N ASP A 595 17.18 29.81 -27.88
CA ASP A 595 16.36 29.97 -29.07
C ASP A 595 15.35 28.83 -29.21
N ARG A 596 15.79 27.58 -29.00
CA ARG A 596 14.93 26.39 -29.02
C ARG A 596 13.91 26.41 -27.88
N ALA A 597 14.31 26.76 -26.66
CA ALA A 597 13.39 26.91 -25.53
C ALA A 597 12.36 28.03 -25.76
N SER A 598 12.76 29.13 -26.41
CA SER A 598 11.86 30.22 -26.77
C SER A 598 10.86 29.81 -27.86
N ALA A 599 11.29 29.02 -28.84
CA ALA A 599 10.40 28.42 -29.85
C ALA A 599 9.39 27.44 -29.22
N ALA A 600 9.83 26.60 -28.28
CA ALA A 600 8.94 25.71 -27.53
C ALA A 600 7.92 26.47 -26.67
N SER A 601 8.35 27.53 -25.99
CA SER A 601 7.47 28.38 -25.20
C SER A 601 6.40 29.06 -26.06
N ALA A 602 6.72 29.51 -27.27
CA ALA A 602 5.76 30.10 -28.20
C ALA A 602 4.72 29.07 -28.69
N ALA A 603 5.10 27.81 -28.87
CA ALA A 603 4.19 26.74 -29.27
C ALA A 603 3.22 26.31 -28.15
N SER A 604 3.61 26.45 -26.88
CA SER A 604 2.83 26.01 -25.71
C SER A 604 1.65 26.91 -25.30
N VAL A 605 1.51 28.12 -25.85
CA VAL A 605 0.48 29.12 -25.44
C VAL A 605 -0.97 28.69 -25.80
N GLY A 606 -1.15 27.58 -26.52
CA GLY A 606 -2.46 27.06 -26.95
C GLY A 606 -3.01 25.82 -26.22
N LEU A 607 -2.27 25.20 -25.29
CA LEU A 607 -2.71 23.97 -24.59
C LEU A 607 -2.46 24.05 -23.08
N SER A 608 -3.48 23.73 -22.28
CA SER A 608 -3.37 23.60 -20.83
C SER A 608 -2.58 22.34 -20.46
N SER A 609 -1.37 22.50 -19.92
CA SER A 609 -0.57 21.39 -19.39
C SER A 609 -0.57 21.42 -17.86
N SER A 610 -1.19 20.41 -17.25
CA SER A 610 -1.09 20.09 -15.82
C SER A 610 -0.82 18.60 -15.61
N ALA A 611 0.12 18.04 -16.37
CA ALA A 611 0.57 16.67 -16.20
C ALA A 611 1.80 16.63 -15.27
N ALA A 612 1.64 16.05 -14.09
CA ALA A 612 2.73 15.73 -13.18
C ALA A 612 3.66 14.69 -13.82
N GLY A 613 4.96 14.99 -13.89
CA GLY A 613 5.98 14.16 -14.54
C GLY A 613 6.39 14.59 -15.95
N ALA A 614 5.90 15.75 -16.43
CA ALA A 614 6.35 16.36 -17.68
C ALA A 614 7.80 16.90 -17.58
N PRO A 615 8.56 16.97 -18.70
CA PRO A 615 9.81 17.73 -18.75
C PRO A 615 9.60 19.17 -18.24
N MET A 616 10.67 19.82 -17.76
CA MET A 616 10.63 21.22 -17.32
C MET A 616 9.74 22.05 -18.23
N SER A 617 8.78 22.79 -17.67
CA SER A 617 7.97 23.70 -18.48
C SER A 617 8.92 24.60 -19.28
N ALA A 618 8.56 24.94 -20.53
CA ALA A 618 9.42 25.73 -21.39
C ALA A 618 9.91 27.03 -20.72
N ALA A 619 9.13 27.58 -19.79
CA ALA A 619 9.48 28.72 -18.95
C ALA A 619 10.61 28.41 -17.95
N VAL A 620 10.56 27.29 -17.23
CA VAL A 620 11.61 26.88 -16.27
C VAL A 620 12.89 26.51 -17.00
N LEU A 621 12.80 25.81 -18.13
CA LEU A 621 13.95 25.49 -18.98
C LEU A 621 14.64 26.78 -19.46
N LYS A 622 13.88 27.78 -19.91
CA LYS A 622 14.41 29.10 -20.32
C LYS A 622 15.13 29.83 -19.18
N ARG A 623 14.57 29.81 -17.97
CA ARG A 623 15.21 30.39 -16.77
C ARG A 623 16.51 29.66 -16.42
N SER A 624 16.52 28.34 -16.48
CA SER A 624 17.71 27.52 -16.24
C SER A 624 18.83 27.83 -17.24
N ILE A 625 18.49 28.03 -18.52
CA ILE A 625 19.46 28.38 -19.56
C ILE A 625 20.04 29.78 -19.29
N LEU A 626 19.19 30.78 -19.04
CA LEU A 626 19.65 32.15 -18.73
C LEU A 626 20.58 32.20 -17.53
N MET A 627 20.30 31.39 -16.51
CA MET A 627 21.13 31.35 -15.32
C MET A 627 22.51 30.76 -15.60
N GLU A 628 22.58 29.63 -16.33
CA GLU A 628 23.86 29.06 -16.75
C GLU A 628 24.62 30.01 -17.67
N MET A 629 23.96 30.72 -18.59
CA MET A 629 24.58 31.75 -19.43
C MET A 629 25.24 32.85 -18.59
N LYS A 630 24.55 33.35 -17.56
CA LYS A 630 25.09 34.38 -16.65
C LYS A 630 26.33 33.88 -15.93
N VAL A 631 26.34 32.63 -15.49
CA VAL A 631 27.48 32.05 -14.76
C VAL A 631 28.67 31.79 -15.68
N VAL A 632 28.44 31.24 -16.86
CA VAL A 632 29.51 31.09 -17.87
C VAL A 632 30.08 32.45 -18.23
N GLY A 633 29.24 33.49 -18.38
CA GLY A 633 29.68 34.86 -18.62
C GLY A 633 30.57 35.43 -17.51
N LEU A 634 30.21 35.21 -16.25
CA LEU A 634 31.01 35.63 -15.09
C LEU A 634 32.34 34.89 -15.01
N LEU A 635 32.34 33.57 -15.22
CA LEU A 635 33.56 32.75 -15.24
C LEU A 635 34.50 33.16 -16.38
N ARG A 636 33.95 33.43 -17.56
CA ARG A 636 34.70 33.88 -18.74
C ARG A 636 35.39 35.22 -18.51
N GLN A 637 34.72 36.17 -17.83
CA GLN A 637 35.26 37.50 -17.60
C GLN A 637 36.28 37.56 -16.44
N GLY A 638 36.43 36.49 -15.65
CA GLY A 638 37.35 36.46 -14.50
C GLY A 638 36.99 37.44 -13.37
N VAL A 639 35.79 38.04 -13.39
CA VAL A 639 35.35 39.11 -12.45
C VAL A 639 35.32 38.63 -11.00
N TYR A 640 35.18 37.32 -10.78
CA TYR A 640 35.14 36.73 -9.45
C TYR A 640 36.53 36.63 -8.79
N ASP A 641 37.59 36.40 -9.57
CA ASP A 641 38.97 36.43 -9.07
C ASP A 641 39.33 37.83 -8.59
N THR A 642 38.88 38.87 -9.30
CA THR A 642 39.09 40.26 -8.87
C THR A 642 38.33 40.61 -7.59
N LEU A 643 37.10 40.11 -7.40
CA LEU A 643 36.27 40.42 -6.22
C LEU A 643 36.75 39.74 -4.92
N LEU A 644 37.37 38.57 -5.02
CA LEU A 644 37.93 37.86 -3.86
C LEU A 644 39.36 38.31 -3.52
N SER A 645 40.06 38.96 -4.46
CA SER A 645 41.42 39.47 -4.26
C SER A 645 41.51 40.83 -3.53
N THR A 646 40.38 41.53 -3.32
CA THR A 646 40.36 42.91 -2.83
C THR A 646 40.40 43.11 -1.32
N ASP A 647 40.68 42.08 -0.50
CA ASP A 647 40.61 42.18 0.97
C ASP A 647 41.95 42.29 1.72
N GLU A 648 43.03 42.77 1.07
CA GLU A 648 44.32 43.02 1.74
C GLU A 648 44.98 44.38 1.45
N ASN A 649 44.24 45.49 1.39
CA ASN A 649 44.90 46.80 1.48
C ASN A 649 44.06 47.85 2.20
N GLY A 650 44.23 47.89 3.53
CA GLY A 650 43.72 48.97 4.35
C GLY A 650 44.27 48.94 5.77
N VAL A 651 45.57 49.24 5.96
CA VAL A 651 46.12 50.13 7.01
C VAL A 651 47.62 50.27 6.79
N THR A 652 48.06 51.51 6.56
CA THR A 652 49.45 51.94 6.65
C THR A 652 49.85 52.06 8.13
N THR A 653 50.95 51.39 8.54
CA THR A 653 51.96 51.94 9.47
C THR A 653 53.17 50.99 9.63
N ASN A 654 54.35 51.54 9.32
CA ASN A 654 55.73 51.13 9.56
C ASN A 654 56.08 49.84 10.36
N GLY A 655 57.01 49.05 9.79
CA GLY A 655 58.13 48.49 10.57
C GLY A 655 58.56 47.04 10.28
N ASN A 656 59.67 46.91 9.53
CA ASN A 656 60.61 45.79 9.45
C ASN A 656 60.17 44.41 8.91
N GLY A 657 60.96 43.95 7.94
CA GLY A 657 60.66 42.82 7.08
C GLY A 657 60.85 41.44 7.67
N VAL A 658 60.14 40.49 7.06
CA VAL A 658 60.58 39.12 6.78
C VAL A 658 59.97 38.76 5.42
N LYS A 659 60.80 38.22 4.51
CA LYS A 659 60.32 37.55 3.30
C LYS A 659 59.70 36.21 3.73
N GLU A 660 58.40 36.07 3.60
CA GLU A 660 57.74 34.77 3.58
C GLU A 660 56.82 34.69 2.36
N ASP A 661 56.98 33.59 1.63
CA ASP A 661 56.30 33.27 0.38
C ASP A 661 54.78 33.33 0.55
N ARG A 662 54.15 34.38 0.00
CA ARG A 662 52.70 34.41 -0.20
C ARG A 662 52.37 33.59 -1.43
N GLU A 663 51.91 32.36 -1.19
CA GLU A 663 51.24 31.56 -2.19
C GLU A 663 50.05 32.33 -2.77
N MET A 664 50.11 32.53 -4.09
CA MET A 664 49.08 33.11 -4.93
C MET A 664 47.78 32.30 -4.76
N GLY A 665 46.77 32.86 -4.09
CA GLY A 665 45.42 32.28 -4.05
C GLY A 665 44.91 32.07 -5.47
N THR A 666 44.79 30.82 -5.88
CA THR A 666 44.55 30.46 -7.28
C THR A 666 43.09 30.65 -7.69
N SER A 667 42.87 31.03 -8.95
CA SER A 667 41.58 31.11 -9.66
C SER A 667 40.59 29.95 -9.43
N GLY A 668 41.09 28.79 -8.97
CA GLY A 668 40.27 27.62 -8.65
C GLY A 668 39.34 27.79 -7.44
N ASP A 669 39.62 28.67 -6.47
CA ASP A 669 38.77 28.83 -5.29
C ASP A 669 37.55 29.74 -5.54
N ALA A 670 37.69 30.74 -6.41
CA ALA A 670 36.59 31.56 -6.88
C ALA A 670 35.58 30.76 -7.72
N GLU A 671 36.09 29.91 -8.62
CA GLU A 671 35.28 29.01 -9.46
C GLU A 671 34.47 28.01 -8.61
N LYS A 672 35.09 27.41 -7.58
CA LYS A 672 34.40 26.53 -6.62
C LYS A 672 33.31 27.25 -5.85
N THR A 673 33.59 28.47 -5.39
CA THR A 673 32.64 29.29 -4.63
C THR A 673 31.41 29.66 -5.48
N LEU A 674 31.63 30.09 -6.73
CA LEU A 674 30.54 30.37 -7.68
C LEU A 674 29.70 29.12 -7.98
N THR A 675 30.36 27.97 -8.13
CA THR A 675 29.68 26.69 -8.39
C THR A 675 28.84 26.25 -7.20
N GLN A 676 29.37 26.35 -5.97
CA GLN A 676 28.61 26.07 -4.75
C GLN A 676 27.43 27.03 -4.57
N MET A 677 27.63 28.32 -4.85
CA MET A 677 26.54 29.30 -4.81
C MET A 677 25.43 28.95 -5.80
N MET A 678 25.80 28.49 -7.00
CA MET A 678 24.83 28.03 -8.00
C MET A 678 24.06 26.79 -7.55
N GLU A 679 24.75 25.81 -6.96
CA GLU A 679 24.14 24.57 -6.48
C GLU A 679 23.01 24.83 -5.47
N MET A 680 23.09 25.92 -4.69
CA MET A 680 22.01 26.33 -3.78
C MET A 680 20.68 26.65 -4.46
N PHE A 681 20.70 26.99 -5.75
CA PHE A 681 19.48 27.27 -6.53
C PHE A 681 18.92 26.02 -7.22
N HIS A 682 19.67 24.92 -7.22
CA HIS A 682 19.28 23.69 -7.87
C HIS A 682 18.56 22.77 -6.89
N CYS A 683 17.51 22.10 -7.36
CA CYS A 683 16.84 21.08 -6.58
C CYS A 683 17.76 19.84 -6.47
N PRO A 684 18.00 19.32 -5.25
CA PRO A 684 18.81 18.11 -5.06
C PRO A 684 18.25 16.85 -5.74
N LEU A 685 16.95 16.83 -6.08
CA LEU A 685 16.27 15.70 -6.69
C LEU A 685 16.29 15.72 -8.23
N SER A 686 16.24 16.88 -8.86
CA SER A 686 16.22 17.00 -10.34
C SER A 686 17.56 17.44 -10.93
N LEU A 687 18.44 18.01 -10.09
CA LEU A 687 19.67 18.73 -10.47
C LEU A 687 19.40 19.91 -11.43
N GLU A 688 18.19 20.45 -11.36
CA GLU A 688 17.71 21.58 -12.18
C GLU A 688 17.33 22.77 -11.29
N LEU A 689 17.21 23.93 -11.93
CA LEU A 689 16.83 25.17 -11.25
C LEU A 689 15.44 25.05 -10.61
N MET A 690 15.32 25.44 -9.33
CA MET A 690 14.02 25.49 -8.65
C MET A 690 13.14 26.63 -9.20
N ASP A 691 11.84 26.41 -9.35
CA ASP A 691 10.85 27.45 -9.68
C ASP A 691 10.00 27.82 -8.46
N ASP A 692 9.67 26.83 -7.63
CA ASP A 692 9.00 27.03 -6.35
C ASP A 692 9.75 26.33 -5.21
N PRO A 693 10.83 26.97 -4.69
CA PRO A 693 11.64 26.37 -3.64
C PRO A 693 10.85 26.24 -2.33
N VAL A 694 10.86 25.05 -1.73
CA VAL A 694 10.27 24.73 -0.43
C VAL A 694 11.31 24.13 0.50
N THR A 695 11.33 24.58 1.75
CA THR A 695 12.27 24.14 2.78
C THR A 695 11.62 23.14 3.72
N THR A 696 12.35 22.08 4.03
CA THR A 696 11.98 21.06 5.03
C THR A 696 12.38 21.53 6.45
N PRO A 697 11.81 20.95 7.53
CA PRO A 697 12.20 21.30 8.90
C PRO A 697 13.69 21.11 9.19
N ASP A 698 14.34 20.20 8.46
CA ASP A 698 15.78 19.93 8.56
C ASP A 698 16.64 20.97 7.83
N GLY A 699 16.03 21.93 7.13
CA GLY A 699 16.72 23.02 6.45
C GLY A 699 17.08 22.75 4.98
N ASN A 700 16.73 21.59 4.42
CA ASN A 700 16.96 21.30 3.00
C ASN A 700 15.91 22.00 2.13
N THR A 701 16.31 22.55 0.99
CA THR A 701 15.38 23.17 0.03
C THR A 701 15.26 22.31 -1.24
N TYR A 702 14.02 22.11 -1.69
CA TYR A 702 13.68 21.34 -2.89
C TYR A 702 12.72 22.13 -3.77
N GLU A 703 12.62 21.72 -5.05
CA GLU A 703 11.52 22.12 -5.91
C GLU A 703 10.23 21.47 -5.39
N ARG A 704 9.15 22.27 -5.20
CA ARG A 704 7.87 21.80 -4.64
C ARG A 704 7.37 20.56 -5.36
N SER A 705 7.27 20.63 -6.69
CA SER A 705 6.71 19.54 -7.49
C SER A 705 7.48 18.23 -7.29
N MET A 706 8.82 18.31 -7.19
CA MET A 706 9.70 17.15 -7.00
C MET A 706 9.60 16.55 -5.59
N ILE A 707 9.59 17.38 -4.54
CA ILE A 707 9.51 16.87 -3.16
C ILE A 707 8.11 16.35 -2.84
N GLU A 708 7.05 16.99 -3.34
CA GLU A 708 5.69 16.47 -3.17
C GLU A 708 5.54 15.12 -3.85
N GLN A 709 6.04 14.98 -5.09
CA GLN A 709 6.09 13.70 -5.79
C GLN A 709 6.93 12.66 -5.02
N HIS A 710 8.08 13.04 -4.46
CA HIS A 710 8.89 12.14 -3.64
C HIS A 710 8.11 11.63 -2.42
N LEU A 711 7.44 12.54 -1.70
CA LEU A 711 6.64 12.21 -0.52
C LEU A 711 5.48 11.28 -0.85
N GLU A 712 4.94 11.39 -2.06
CA GLU A 712 3.84 10.57 -2.57
C GLU A 712 4.30 9.21 -3.10
N VAL A 713 5.44 9.15 -3.78
CA VAL A 713 5.94 7.95 -4.49
C VAL A 713 6.89 7.11 -3.61
N ASN A 714 7.86 7.75 -2.97
CA ASN A 714 8.95 7.09 -2.25
C ASN A 714 8.68 6.96 -0.75
N GLY A 715 7.88 7.87 -0.19
CA GLY A 715 7.42 7.84 1.20
C GLY A 715 7.61 9.17 1.92
N CYS A 716 6.97 9.31 3.09
CA CYS A 716 6.97 10.54 3.89
C CYS A 716 8.28 10.76 4.67
N PHE A 717 9.38 10.92 3.95
CA PHE A 717 10.70 11.25 4.50
C PHE A 717 11.43 12.24 3.60
N ASP A 718 12.41 12.95 4.18
CA ASP A 718 13.28 13.86 3.47
C ASP A 718 14.30 13.05 2.63
N PRO A 719 14.42 13.27 1.31
CA PRO A 719 15.30 12.46 0.46
C PRO A 719 16.79 12.48 0.86
N LEU A 720 17.26 13.60 1.43
CA LEU A 720 18.66 13.79 1.81
C LEU A 720 18.91 13.31 3.24
N THR A 721 18.11 13.75 4.20
CA THR A 721 18.36 13.44 5.64
C THR A 721 17.71 12.14 6.08
N ARG A 722 16.75 11.61 5.29
CA ARG A 722 15.90 10.46 5.61
C ARG A 722 15.05 10.68 6.87
N ALA A 723 14.94 11.91 7.36
CA ALA A 723 14.07 12.22 8.49
C ALA A 723 12.60 12.16 8.08
N PRO A 724 11.66 11.82 8.99
CA PRO A 724 10.24 11.85 8.70
C PRO A 724 9.79 13.23 8.23
N LEU A 725 9.16 13.30 7.06
CA LEU A 725 8.74 14.54 6.42
C LEU A 725 7.33 14.37 5.86
N THR A 726 6.41 15.26 6.19
CA THR A 726 5.05 15.28 5.62
C THR A 726 4.84 16.52 4.76
N LYS A 727 3.89 16.44 3.82
CA LYS A 727 3.57 17.57 2.91
C LYS A 727 3.23 18.86 3.66
N SER A 728 2.59 18.76 4.83
CA SER A 728 2.25 19.91 5.69
C SER A 728 3.46 20.59 6.33
N GLN A 729 4.61 19.94 6.38
CA GLN A 729 5.87 20.47 6.94
C GLN A 729 6.71 21.19 5.88
N LEU A 730 6.28 21.22 4.62
CA LEU A 730 6.97 21.94 3.56
C LEU A 730 6.67 23.44 3.64
N HIS A 731 7.68 24.25 3.94
CA HIS A 731 7.53 25.69 4.07
C HIS A 731 8.05 26.41 2.81
N PRO A 732 7.28 27.30 2.16
CA PRO A 732 7.75 28.04 0.99
C PRO A 732 8.98 28.90 1.31
N ASN A 733 10.08 28.72 0.57
CA ASN A 733 11.29 29.52 0.71
C ASN A 733 11.19 30.80 -0.13
N ARG A 734 10.42 31.77 0.36
CA ARG A 734 10.18 33.04 -0.35
C ARG A 734 11.45 33.84 -0.57
N ALA A 735 12.41 33.77 0.36
CA ALA A 735 13.68 34.48 0.26
C ALA A 735 14.52 33.95 -0.91
N LEU A 736 14.66 32.63 -1.02
CA LEU A 736 15.39 32.01 -2.13
C LEU A 736 14.72 32.32 -3.48
N LYS A 737 13.38 32.23 -3.52
CA LYS A 737 12.60 32.57 -4.73
C LYS A 737 12.83 34.01 -5.19
N GLN A 738 12.74 34.98 -4.28
CA GLN A 738 12.98 36.39 -4.59
C GLN A 738 14.42 36.66 -5.03
N LEU A 739 15.40 35.98 -4.41
CA LEU A 739 16.80 36.08 -4.81
C LEU A 739 16.98 35.59 -6.25
N MET A 740 16.44 34.41 -6.58
CA MET A 740 16.49 33.84 -7.92
C MET A 740 15.81 34.73 -8.96
N GLU A 741 14.64 35.28 -8.64
CA GLU A 741 13.93 36.24 -9.50
C GLU A 741 14.77 37.50 -9.73
N THR A 742 15.42 38.03 -8.69
CA THR A 742 16.29 39.22 -8.80
C THR A 742 17.54 38.94 -9.64
N LEU A 743 18.13 37.75 -9.52
CA LEU A 743 19.28 37.32 -10.33
C LEU A 743 18.90 37.20 -11.81
N LEU A 744 17.69 36.72 -12.09
CA LEU A 744 17.18 36.48 -13.44
C LEU A 744 16.65 37.76 -14.10
N SER A 745 16.01 38.68 -13.36
CA SER A 745 15.55 39.98 -13.87
C SER A 745 16.72 40.91 -14.16
N ASP A 746 16.99 41.18 -15.43
CA ASP A 746 18.15 41.94 -15.87
C ASP A 746 18.27 43.32 -15.23
N HIS A 747 19.44 43.56 -14.62
CA HIS A 747 20.17 44.83 -14.37
C HIS A 747 20.92 44.82 -13.04
N ARG A 748 20.68 43.89 -12.11
CA ARG A 748 21.21 44.05 -10.75
C ARG A 748 22.32 43.12 -10.32
N LEU A 749 22.54 41.94 -10.91
CA LEU A 749 23.63 41.08 -10.46
C LEU A 749 25.02 41.65 -10.81
N GLY A 750 25.19 42.18 -12.02
CA GLY A 750 26.40 42.93 -12.40
C GLY A 750 26.59 44.19 -11.56
N LEU A 751 25.50 44.86 -11.16
CA LEU A 751 25.51 46.03 -10.28
C LEU A 751 25.72 45.70 -8.80
N LEU A 752 25.26 44.54 -8.30
CA LEU A 752 25.48 44.03 -6.94
C LEU A 752 26.93 43.60 -6.78
N LEU A 753 27.45 42.84 -7.75
CA LEU A 753 28.84 42.43 -7.79
C LEU A 753 29.78 43.64 -8.01
N ALA A 754 29.39 44.62 -8.84
CA ALA A 754 30.13 45.88 -8.98
C ALA A 754 29.96 46.85 -7.78
N SER A 755 28.87 46.78 -7.02
CA SER A 755 28.70 47.59 -5.80
C SER A 755 29.46 47.04 -4.60
N CYS A 756 29.86 45.76 -4.65
CA CYS A 756 30.82 45.20 -3.70
C CYS A 756 32.28 45.58 -4.02
N SER A 757 32.52 46.33 -5.11
CA SER A 757 33.85 46.81 -5.50
C SER A 757 34.07 48.32 -5.28
N THR A 758 33.25 48.97 -4.44
CA THR A 758 33.43 50.40 -4.08
C THR A 758 33.67 50.59 -2.61
#